data_AF-A0A6I0E043-F1
#
_entry.id   AF-A0A6I0E043-F1
#
_cell.length_a   1.000
_cell.length_b   1.000
_cell.length_c   1.000
_cell.angle_alpha   90.00
_cell.angle_beta   90.00
_cell.angle_gamma   90.00
#
_symmetry.space_group_name_H-M   'P 1'
#
loop_
_entity.id
_entity.type
_entity.pdbx_description
1 polymer ?
#
loop_
_entity_poly.entity_id
_entity_poly.type
_entity_poly.pdbx_seq_one_letter_code
_entity_poly.pdbx_strand_id
1 'polypeptide(L)'
;MKKYIFLFALIFSFVACEDYLEEKTVNTLTQDFYKSADGLESLVKGSYQVLRFKPDYNQGHYLFGTCTDVEVFTWSLADRIAMGTYAIDAWGPSATGTRMTPNVTSLIGSTSGGVSEGVYPEVSRCNIFLENYNQMDAATQTKLAARKGEILFLRSYAYYLITNVVGDAPLILQSYKGIPENFSFPKASLETIYKQIIGDLRKAVDVLPATSSELGRITKPAAAHFLAKLYLHRAQAANWASADTHLKMLFKGNVSTDLDSAKFYSTMVIDQMKGNTAYAGLEPDFATLWKNATGDYTRDKSKEIILSAQYEATQTYNGRYGNNLVHLYNSNHTSLRACTPRTLDYGRPYATAGPSDWGLDMYTDRANDSRYYKTFLTDYVATDAKEAGGKPWDAASVYYYNKKLKPAADPDAVVSTASKIKYQKRSIVYIENSKDQPLDSLWVVSQPYIMMFRWMVGSPNGAGYFTKSGGKITGFKPGADIDPANPVVTDISGRKLMYRISGDKGEAFGLDRGTGVAQWYVGPKKWLDINRGKGTDPNGSGAIDFPIFRLAETYLIRAEVLGRQGNFSGAIADLNVLRKRASFHAGEKRSDVLVNMEPAVITGRLSIPAAEKVAPYAVATDSYAKIAIDGTEWQSGTPKAKLENYPPTVASELEMFVHFIYNEKAREFIFELSNWEDLHNAGILYDRVYYRDNMGAPAASTGTIDFPFPLDNISTGNIGARGTGKGQLQKYHTFKAWPQSFLELLTDENGSPMAADAKAAYQNPGY
;
A
#
# COMPACT_ATOMS: atom_id res chain seq x y z
N MET A 1 3.80 -47.48 -84.37
CA MET A 1 3.74 -46.19 -83.63
C MET A 1 2.99 -46.23 -82.29
N LYS A 2 2.54 -47.40 -81.78
CA LYS A 2 1.91 -47.53 -80.44
C LYS A 2 2.88 -47.91 -79.31
N LYS A 3 4.15 -48.24 -79.60
CA LYS A 3 5.17 -48.59 -78.58
C LYS A 3 6.02 -47.42 -78.06
N TYR A 4 5.94 -46.24 -78.68
CA TYR A 4 6.67 -45.05 -78.24
C TYR A 4 5.82 -44.08 -77.38
N ILE A 5 4.49 -44.27 -77.33
CA ILE A 5 3.60 -43.45 -76.50
C ILE A 5 3.69 -43.88 -75.03
N PHE A 6 3.90 -45.17 -74.75
CA PHE A 6 4.05 -45.66 -73.38
C PHE A 6 5.40 -45.28 -72.74
N LEU A 7 6.45 -45.08 -73.55
CA LEU A 7 7.76 -44.64 -73.05
C LEU A 7 7.80 -43.12 -72.79
N PHE A 8 7.01 -42.34 -73.54
CA PHE A 8 6.89 -40.89 -73.32
C PHE A 8 5.99 -40.54 -72.12
N ALA A 9 5.06 -41.41 -71.75
CA ALA A 9 4.21 -41.26 -70.56
C ALA A 9 4.90 -41.63 -69.24
N LEU A 10 6.01 -42.38 -69.28
CA LEU A 10 6.75 -42.80 -68.08
C LEU A 10 7.85 -41.80 -67.66
N ILE A 11 8.24 -40.89 -68.55
CA ILE A 11 9.31 -39.90 -68.32
C ILE A 11 8.78 -38.61 -67.65
N PHE A 12 7.46 -38.40 -67.61
CA PHE A 12 6.85 -37.26 -66.90
C PHE A 12 6.48 -37.53 -65.44
N SER A 13 6.77 -38.72 -64.90
CA SER A 13 6.40 -39.10 -63.52
C SER A 13 7.47 -38.83 -62.46
N PHE A 14 8.61 -38.22 -62.82
CA PHE A 14 9.73 -37.97 -61.89
C PHE A 14 10.21 -36.52 -61.83
N VAL A 15 9.34 -35.55 -62.14
CA VAL A 15 9.54 -34.17 -61.67
C VAL A 15 8.55 -33.93 -60.53
N ALA A 16 8.87 -34.50 -59.36
CA ALA A 16 8.37 -33.95 -58.12
C ALA A 16 9.11 -32.62 -57.92
N CYS A 17 8.42 -31.50 -58.13
CA CYS A 17 8.86 -30.23 -57.54
C CYS A 17 8.83 -30.42 -56.02
N GLU A 18 10.00 -30.55 -55.39
CA GLU A 18 10.16 -30.49 -53.94
C GLU A 18 9.97 -29.07 -53.36
N ASP A 19 9.62 -28.06 -54.16
CA ASP A 19 9.43 -26.68 -53.69
C ASP A 19 8.02 -26.13 -53.99
N TYR A 20 6.97 -26.89 -53.69
CA TYR A 20 5.60 -26.36 -53.73
C TYR A 20 5.04 -26.18 -52.32
N LEU A 21 5.27 -24.98 -51.77
CA LEU A 21 4.61 -24.38 -50.62
C LEU A 21 4.61 -25.23 -49.34
N GLU A 22 5.70 -25.15 -48.56
CA GLU A 22 5.51 -25.05 -47.10
C GLU A 22 4.75 -23.76 -46.83
N GLU A 23 3.43 -23.81 -46.92
CA GLU A 23 2.56 -22.79 -46.37
C GLU A 23 2.69 -22.90 -44.84
N LYS A 24 3.78 -22.32 -44.29
CA LYS A 24 3.87 -22.04 -42.87
C LYS A 24 2.71 -21.10 -42.59
N THR A 25 1.66 -21.65 -42.00
CA THR A 25 0.60 -20.86 -41.38
C THR A 25 1.30 -19.97 -40.35
N VAL A 26 1.58 -18.71 -40.74
CA VAL A 26 2.19 -17.69 -39.87
C VAL A 26 1.12 -17.16 -38.90
N ASN A 27 0.40 -18.06 -38.24
CA ASN A 27 -0.54 -17.73 -37.18
C ASN A 27 0.08 -17.93 -35.79
N THR A 28 1.33 -18.40 -35.72
CA THR A 28 2.07 -18.59 -34.47
C THR A 28 3.50 -18.06 -34.57
N LEU A 29 3.87 -17.20 -33.62
CA LEU A 29 5.25 -16.78 -33.39
C LEU A 29 6.10 -18.03 -33.07
N THR A 30 7.02 -18.42 -33.96
CA THR A 30 7.97 -19.51 -33.68
C THR A 30 9.13 -18.97 -32.83
N GLN A 31 9.82 -19.85 -32.09
CA GLN A 31 10.99 -19.44 -31.29
C GLN A 31 12.10 -18.80 -32.15
N ASP A 32 12.13 -19.04 -33.46
CA ASP A 32 13.07 -18.41 -34.39
C ASP A 32 12.87 -16.89 -34.50
N PHE A 33 11.66 -16.38 -34.26
CA PHE A 33 11.41 -14.93 -34.24
C PHE A 33 12.30 -14.22 -33.22
N TYR A 34 12.54 -14.84 -32.06
CA TYR A 34 13.36 -14.29 -30.98
C TYR A 34 14.87 -14.29 -31.27
N LYS A 35 15.30 -14.80 -32.44
CA LYS A 35 16.68 -14.64 -32.94
C LYS A 35 16.89 -13.31 -33.66
N SER A 36 15.83 -12.55 -33.93
CA SER A 36 15.88 -11.23 -34.58
C SER A 36 15.85 -10.07 -33.56
N ALA A 37 16.35 -8.90 -33.97
CA ALA A 37 16.30 -7.69 -33.12
C ALA A 37 14.86 -7.28 -32.77
N ASP A 38 13.93 -7.37 -33.73
CA ASP A 38 12.52 -7.06 -33.52
C ASP A 38 11.84 -8.06 -32.57
N GLY A 39 12.25 -9.34 -32.66
CA GLY A 39 11.82 -10.36 -31.72
C GLY A 39 12.29 -10.10 -30.30
N LEU A 40 13.55 -9.69 -30.13
CA LEU A 40 14.07 -9.30 -28.83
C LEU A 40 13.41 -8.04 -28.27
N GLU A 41 13.12 -7.02 -29.09
CA GLU A 41 12.37 -5.84 -28.66
C GLU A 41 10.94 -6.21 -28.21
N SER A 42 10.32 -7.19 -28.89
CA SER A 42 9.00 -7.70 -28.49
C SER A 42 9.04 -8.44 -27.15
N LEU A 43 10.10 -9.21 -26.87
CA LEU A 43 10.33 -9.82 -25.56
C LEU A 43 10.47 -8.76 -24.48
N VAL A 44 11.26 -7.71 -24.72
CA VAL A 44 11.43 -6.60 -23.76
C VAL A 44 10.06 -6.02 -23.37
N LYS A 45 9.21 -5.69 -24.36
CA LYS A 45 7.87 -5.16 -24.11
C LYS A 45 7.00 -6.12 -23.30
N GLY A 46 7.03 -7.41 -23.62
CA GLY A 46 6.31 -8.44 -22.85
C GLY A 46 6.81 -8.55 -21.41
N SER A 47 8.12 -8.37 -21.19
CA SER A 47 8.75 -8.47 -19.89
C SER A 47 8.38 -7.35 -18.91
N TYR A 48 7.97 -6.17 -19.40
CA TYR A 48 7.49 -5.08 -18.53
C TYR A 48 6.23 -5.44 -17.74
N GLN A 49 5.52 -6.52 -18.13
CA GLN A 49 4.33 -6.99 -17.42
C GLN A 49 4.58 -7.27 -15.93
N VAL A 50 5.79 -7.69 -15.54
CA VAL A 50 6.13 -7.99 -14.13
C VAL A 50 6.10 -6.77 -13.22
N LEU A 51 6.22 -5.56 -13.76
CA LEU A 51 6.05 -4.33 -12.99
C LEU A 51 4.58 -4.09 -12.62
N ARG A 52 3.65 -4.65 -13.39
CA ARG A 52 2.22 -4.43 -13.19
C ARG A 52 1.71 -5.39 -12.12
N PHE A 53 0.92 -4.86 -11.20
CA PHE A 53 0.13 -5.69 -10.29
C PHE A 53 -0.99 -6.36 -11.10
N LYS A 54 -0.99 -7.69 -11.09
CA LYS A 54 -1.78 -8.53 -12.00
C LYS A 54 -3.30 -8.37 -11.79
N PRO A 55 -4.14 -8.43 -12.86
CA PRO A 55 -5.48 -7.86 -12.89
C PRO A 55 -6.64 -8.83 -12.67
N ASP A 56 -6.44 -10.08 -12.24
CA ASP A 56 -7.58 -11.02 -12.15
C ASP A 56 -8.46 -10.83 -10.91
N TYR A 57 -7.96 -10.11 -9.90
CA TYR A 57 -8.78 -9.51 -8.85
C TYR A 57 -7.92 -8.57 -7.99
N ASN A 58 -7.30 -9.14 -6.95
CA ASN A 58 -6.75 -8.44 -5.79
C ASN A 58 -5.42 -9.08 -5.28
N GLN A 59 -4.88 -10.07 -5.99
CA GLN A 59 -3.85 -10.99 -5.46
C GLN A 59 -2.53 -10.30 -5.11
N GLY A 60 -2.08 -9.33 -5.93
CA GLY A 60 -0.87 -8.57 -5.63
C GLY A 60 -0.99 -7.78 -4.33
N HIS A 61 -2.13 -7.14 -4.09
CA HIS A 61 -2.36 -6.39 -2.84
C HIS A 61 -2.42 -7.32 -1.63
N TYR A 62 -2.92 -8.55 -1.84
CA TYR A 62 -2.95 -9.58 -0.81
C TYR A 62 -1.57 -10.00 -0.29
N LEU A 63 -0.55 -9.90 -1.13
CA LEU A 63 0.81 -10.31 -0.78
C LEU A 63 1.66 -9.14 -0.28
N PHE A 64 1.55 -7.98 -0.92
CA PHE A 64 2.49 -6.88 -0.73
C PHE A 64 1.92 -5.70 0.07
N GLY A 65 0.58 -5.60 0.18
CA GLY A 65 -0.07 -4.33 0.51
C GLY A 65 -0.54 -4.09 1.93
N THR A 66 -0.54 -5.12 2.77
CA THR A 66 -1.22 -5.06 4.08
C THR A 66 -0.50 -5.94 5.08
N CYS A 67 -1.12 -6.14 6.25
CA CYS A 67 -0.57 -6.96 7.32
C CYS A 67 0.73 -6.32 7.82
N THR A 68 0.68 -4.98 7.92
CA THR A 68 1.72 -4.08 8.42
C THR A 68 1.20 -3.36 9.66
N ASP A 69 2.03 -2.53 10.29
CA ASP A 69 1.59 -1.71 11.42
C ASP A 69 0.60 -0.61 11.02
N VAL A 70 0.50 -0.27 9.72
CA VAL A 70 -0.32 0.86 9.23
C VAL A 70 -1.52 0.45 8.38
N GLU A 71 -1.56 -0.79 7.84
CA GLU A 71 -2.61 -1.25 6.91
C GLU A 71 -3.04 -2.70 7.18
N VAL A 72 -4.36 -2.91 7.26
CA VAL A 72 -4.96 -4.21 7.66
C VAL A 72 -6.06 -4.65 6.68
N PHE A 73 -6.22 -5.96 6.48
CA PHE A 73 -7.31 -6.53 5.67
C PHE A 73 -8.68 -6.43 6.32
N THR A 74 -9.71 -6.33 5.48
CA THR A 74 -11.10 -6.23 5.89
C THR A 74 -12.11 -6.82 4.89
N TRP A 75 -13.38 -6.65 5.23
CA TRP A 75 -14.61 -7.22 4.68
C TRP A 75 -14.63 -7.55 3.17
N SER A 76 -14.97 -8.81 2.90
CA SER A 76 -16.03 -9.22 1.95
C SER A 76 -16.36 -10.71 2.13
N LEU A 77 -15.46 -11.46 2.78
CA LEU A 77 -15.50 -12.91 3.01
C LEU A 77 -14.74 -13.24 4.31
N ALA A 78 -15.10 -14.36 4.96
CA ALA A 78 -14.43 -14.84 6.18
C ALA A 78 -12.90 -15.00 5.99
N ASP A 79 -12.47 -15.34 4.77
CA ASP A 79 -11.06 -15.51 4.40
C ASP A 79 -10.20 -14.26 4.64
N ARG A 80 -10.70 -13.06 4.29
CA ARG A 80 -9.91 -11.82 4.40
C ARG A 80 -9.72 -11.38 5.83
N ILE A 81 -10.76 -11.58 6.63
CA ILE A 81 -10.70 -11.40 8.08
C ILE A 81 -9.66 -12.34 8.66
N ALA A 82 -9.70 -13.62 8.28
CA ALA A 82 -8.73 -14.62 8.73
C ALA A 82 -7.29 -14.25 8.32
N MET A 83 -7.10 -13.64 7.14
CA MET A 83 -5.79 -13.11 6.73
C MET A 83 -5.36 -11.92 7.60
N GLY A 84 -6.24 -10.94 7.82
CA GLY A 84 -5.96 -9.75 8.64
C GLY A 84 -5.71 -10.07 10.12
N THR A 85 -6.29 -11.15 10.65
CA THR A 85 -6.01 -11.66 12.01
C THR A 85 -4.86 -12.65 12.07
N TYR A 86 -4.21 -12.96 10.95
CA TYR A 86 -3.16 -13.96 10.86
C TYR A 86 -3.57 -15.36 11.33
N ALA A 87 -4.82 -15.75 11.07
CA ALA A 87 -5.34 -17.06 11.47
C ALA A 87 -4.51 -18.19 10.82
N ILE A 88 -4.23 -19.24 11.61
CA ILE A 88 -3.37 -20.36 11.20
C ILE A 88 -3.84 -20.98 9.87
N ASP A 89 -5.16 -21.14 9.72
CA ASP A 89 -5.78 -21.73 8.53
C ASP A 89 -5.79 -20.79 7.30
N ALA A 90 -5.47 -19.51 7.47
CA ALA A 90 -5.35 -18.53 6.38
C ALA A 90 -3.91 -18.30 5.91
N TRP A 91 -2.92 -18.64 6.74
CA TRP A 91 -1.51 -18.40 6.49
C TRP A 91 -0.69 -19.67 6.26
N GLY A 92 -1.26 -20.86 6.52
CA GLY A 92 -0.59 -22.15 6.33
C GLY A 92 -0.50 -22.64 4.87
N PRO A 93 0.37 -23.64 4.60
CA PRO A 93 0.67 -24.13 3.24
C PRO A 93 -0.50 -24.80 2.52
N SER A 94 -1.53 -25.24 3.26
CA SER A 94 -2.74 -25.86 2.72
C SER A 94 -3.94 -24.92 2.64
N ALA A 95 -3.75 -23.61 2.89
CA ALA A 95 -4.82 -22.63 2.83
C ALA A 95 -5.45 -22.56 1.41
N THR A 96 -6.77 -22.40 1.34
CA THR A 96 -7.53 -22.41 0.07
C THR A 96 -8.34 -21.11 -0.13
N GLY A 97 -9.01 -20.98 -1.28
CA GLY A 97 -9.88 -19.84 -1.56
C GLY A 97 -9.11 -18.53 -1.79
N THR A 98 -9.44 -17.48 -1.04
CA THR A 98 -8.80 -16.17 -1.17
C THR A 98 -7.68 -15.90 -0.16
N ARG A 99 -7.28 -16.94 0.58
CA ARG A 99 -6.25 -16.93 1.63
C ARG A 99 -4.83 -16.81 1.06
N MET A 100 -3.79 -16.81 1.91
CA MET A 100 -2.41 -16.46 1.47
C MET A 100 -1.87 -17.38 0.37
N THR A 101 -2.00 -18.69 0.52
CA THR A 101 -1.36 -19.69 -0.37
C THR A 101 -1.74 -19.55 -1.85
N PRO A 102 -3.02 -19.44 -2.24
CA PRO A 102 -3.41 -19.19 -3.64
C PRO A 102 -2.78 -17.93 -4.24
N ASN A 103 -2.60 -16.87 -3.43
CA ASN A 103 -1.93 -15.66 -3.91
C ASN A 103 -0.44 -15.93 -4.18
N VAL A 104 0.24 -16.67 -3.28
CA VAL A 104 1.64 -17.09 -3.48
C VAL A 104 1.79 -17.94 -4.74
N THR A 105 0.87 -18.88 -5.00
CA THR A 105 0.86 -19.68 -6.24
C THR A 105 0.80 -18.78 -7.48
N SER A 106 -0.09 -17.79 -7.48
CA SER A 106 -0.19 -16.85 -8.60
C SER A 106 1.05 -15.98 -8.79
N LEU A 107 1.78 -15.65 -7.72
CA LEU A 107 3.07 -14.96 -7.80
C LEU A 107 4.15 -15.85 -8.41
N ILE A 108 4.24 -17.13 -8.01
CA ILE A 108 5.21 -18.09 -8.55
C ILE A 108 5.02 -18.23 -10.07
N GLY A 109 3.80 -18.54 -10.49
CA GLY A 109 3.47 -18.75 -11.88
C GLY A 109 2.06 -19.29 -12.06
N SER A 110 1.27 -18.64 -12.92
CA SER A 110 -0.07 -19.13 -13.29
C SER A 110 -0.42 -18.76 -14.72
N THR A 111 -1.34 -19.51 -15.33
CA THR A 111 -1.90 -19.18 -16.64
C THR A 111 -3.29 -18.57 -16.44
N SER A 112 -3.51 -17.36 -16.96
CA SER A 112 -4.83 -16.72 -16.95
C SER A 112 -5.13 -16.09 -18.31
N GLY A 113 -6.35 -16.26 -18.81
CA GLY A 113 -6.74 -15.74 -20.13
C GLY A 113 -5.86 -16.23 -21.28
N GLY A 114 -5.15 -17.36 -21.12
CA GLY A 114 -4.19 -17.89 -22.09
C GLY A 114 -2.77 -17.30 -21.99
N VAL A 115 -2.49 -16.44 -21.01
CA VAL A 115 -1.17 -15.83 -20.80
C VAL A 115 -0.51 -16.41 -19.56
N SER A 116 0.74 -16.87 -19.68
CA SER A 116 1.57 -17.29 -18.54
C SER A 116 2.14 -16.08 -17.82
N GLU A 117 1.93 -15.99 -16.52
CA GLU A 117 2.26 -14.81 -15.72
C GLU A 117 2.81 -15.21 -14.36
N GLY A 118 3.45 -14.27 -13.67
CA GLY A 118 4.17 -14.50 -12.43
C GLY A 118 5.68 -14.49 -12.65
N VAL A 119 6.42 -14.79 -11.58
CA VAL A 119 7.87 -14.60 -11.51
C VAL A 119 8.62 -15.54 -12.45
N TYR A 120 8.34 -16.84 -12.43
CA TYR A 120 9.12 -17.78 -13.27
C TYR A 120 8.81 -17.70 -14.76
N PRO A 121 7.55 -17.48 -15.19
CA PRO A 121 7.27 -17.14 -16.59
C PRO A 121 8.04 -15.90 -17.05
N GLU A 122 8.17 -14.88 -16.20
CA GLU A 122 8.96 -13.69 -16.53
C GLU A 122 10.46 -13.97 -16.62
N VAL A 123 11.01 -14.68 -15.62
CA VAL A 123 12.41 -15.12 -15.64
C VAL A 123 12.73 -15.89 -16.92
N SER A 124 11.80 -16.74 -17.39
CA SER A 124 11.96 -17.46 -18.66
C SER A 124 12.09 -16.51 -19.86
N ARG A 125 11.22 -15.49 -19.98
CA ARG A 125 11.32 -14.48 -21.07
C ARG A 125 12.65 -13.73 -21.04
N CYS A 126 13.07 -13.31 -19.84
CA CYS A 126 14.34 -12.64 -19.65
C CYS A 126 15.53 -13.54 -20.05
N ASN A 127 15.50 -14.83 -19.68
CA ASN A 127 16.55 -15.77 -20.05
C ASN A 127 16.58 -16.05 -21.57
N ILE A 128 15.41 -16.19 -22.20
CA ILE A 128 15.32 -16.31 -23.67
C ILE A 128 15.94 -15.09 -24.36
N PHE A 129 15.64 -13.88 -23.88
CA PHE A 129 16.26 -12.67 -24.42
C PHE A 129 17.78 -12.72 -24.28
N LEU A 130 18.29 -13.02 -23.08
CA LEU A 130 19.72 -12.97 -22.80
C LEU A 130 20.50 -14.03 -23.59
N GLU A 131 19.95 -15.23 -23.73
CA GLU A 131 20.55 -16.30 -24.53
C GLU A 131 20.62 -15.92 -26.00
N ASN A 132 19.53 -15.43 -26.60
CA ASN A 132 19.51 -15.04 -28.01
C ASN A 132 20.35 -13.79 -28.27
N TYR A 133 20.32 -12.78 -27.38
CA TYR A 133 21.16 -11.59 -27.45
C TYR A 133 22.64 -11.97 -27.52
N ASN A 134 23.09 -12.94 -26.71
CA ASN A 134 24.49 -13.36 -26.69
C ASN A 134 24.93 -14.06 -27.99
N GLN A 135 24.00 -14.55 -28.81
CA GLN A 135 24.28 -15.17 -30.11
C GLN A 135 24.22 -14.16 -31.28
N MET A 136 23.81 -12.91 -31.02
CA MET A 136 23.77 -11.86 -32.05
C MET A 136 25.16 -11.31 -32.35
N ASP A 137 25.32 -10.71 -33.53
CA ASP A 137 26.54 -9.97 -33.89
C ASP A 137 26.77 -8.74 -32.99
N ALA A 138 28.02 -8.30 -32.89
CA ALA A 138 28.41 -7.22 -31.99
C ALA A 138 27.72 -5.87 -32.31
N ALA A 139 27.40 -5.59 -33.58
CA ALA A 139 26.73 -4.35 -33.95
C ALA A 139 25.28 -4.35 -33.48
N THR A 140 24.58 -5.49 -33.61
CA THR A 140 23.22 -5.66 -33.09
C THR A 140 23.19 -5.63 -31.56
N GLN A 141 24.14 -6.30 -30.89
CA GLN A 141 24.28 -6.21 -29.43
C GLN A 141 24.46 -4.76 -28.96
N THR A 142 25.33 -3.99 -29.62
CA THR A 142 25.55 -2.57 -29.28
C THR A 142 24.27 -1.75 -29.39
N LYS A 143 23.46 -1.97 -30.44
CA LYS A 143 22.15 -1.30 -30.62
C LYS A 143 21.15 -1.67 -29.53
N LEU A 144 21.21 -2.90 -29.02
CA LEU A 144 20.28 -3.43 -28.01
C LEU A 144 20.82 -3.37 -26.58
N ALA A 145 21.96 -2.71 -26.34
CA ALA A 145 22.60 -2.68 -25.02
C ALA A 145 21.68 -2.13 -23.92
N ALA A 146 20.93 -1.05 -24.20
CA ALA A 146 19.95 -0.51 -23.27
C ALA A 146 18.82 -1.51 -22.96
N ARG A 147 18.36 -2.25 -23.98
CA ARG A 147 17.34 -3.29 -23.84
C ARG A 147 17.81 -4.46 -22.98
N LYS A 148 19.08 -4.84 -23.10
CA LYS A 148 19.71 -5.78 -22.17
C LYS A 148 19.70 -5.25 -20.74
N GLY A 149 19.96 -3.96 -20.54
CA GLY A 149 19.85 -3.31 -19.23
C GLY A 149 18.43 -3.42 -18.63
N GLU A 150 17.40 -3.18 -19.45
CA GLU A 150 15.99 -3.34 -19.05
C GLU A 150 15.68 -4.79 -18.64
N ILE A 151 16.12 -5.77 -19.44
CA ILE A 151 15.90 -7.20 -19.14
C ILE A 151 16.60 -7.65 -17.85
N LEU A 152 17.84 -7.18 -17.63
CA LEU A 152 18.57 -7.48 -16.39
C LEU A 152 17.86 -6.88 -15.17
N PHE A 153 17.32 -5.66 -15.30
CA PHE A 153 16.50 -5.04 -14.27
C PHE A 153 15.21 -5.85 -14.02
N LEU A 154 14.46 -6.20 -15.06
CA LEU A 154 13.18 -6.90 -14.95
C LEU A 154 13.34 -8.29 -14.34
N ARG A 155 14.39 -9.04 -14.73
CA ARG A 155 14.74 -10.32 -14.10
C ARG A 155 15.08 -10.14 -12.61
N SER A 156 15.84 -9.10 -12.28
CA SER A 156 16.20 -8.77 -10.90
C SER A 156 14.97 -8.42 -10.06
N TYR A 157 14.05 -7.65 -10.63
CA TYR A 157 12.78 -7.29 -9.97
C TYR A 157 11.89 -8.52 -9.75
N ALA A 158 11.80 -9.43 -10.72
CA ALA A 158 11.06 -10.68 -10.57
C ALA A 158 11.60 -11.54 -9.41
N TYR A 159 12.93 -11.70 -9.31
CA TYR A 159 13.55 -12.40 -8.19
C TYR A 159 13.35 -11.68 -6.85
N TYR A 160 13.44 -10.36 -6.84
CA TYR A 160 13.17 -9.57 -5.64
C TYR A 160 11.73 -9.75 -5.13
N LEU A 161 10.73 -9.76 -6.01
CA LEU A 161 9.34 -10.00 -5.64
C LEU A 161 9.13 -11.37 -4.96
N ILE A 162 9.63 -12.45 -5.56
CA ILE A 162 9.43 -13.80 -4.99
C ILE A 162 10.22 -13.95 -3.68
N THR A 163 11.46 -13.47 -3.63
CA THR A 163 12.31 -13.62 -2.45
C THR A 163 11.81 -12.82 -1.26
N ASN A 164 11.21 -11.65 -1.49
CA ASN A 164 10.51 -10.92 -0.44
C ASN A 164 9.34 -11.72 0.14
N VAL A 165 8.66 -12.56 -0.63
CA VAL A 165 7.46 -13.29 -0.17
C VAL A 165 7.81 -14.63 0.48
N VAL A 166 8.68 -15.44 -0.14
CA VAL A 166 8.95 -16.82 0.28
C VAL A 166 10.41 -17.08 0.70
N GLY A 167 11.28 -16.07 0.70
CA GLY A 167 12.68 -16.23 1.07
C GLY A 167 13.49 -16.95 -0.01
N ASP A 168 14.24 -17.98 0.37
CA ASP A 168 15.01 -18.81 -0.56
C ASP A 168 14.10 -19.35 -1.69
N ALA A 169 14.58 -19.34 -2.93
CA ALA A 169 13.80 -19.74 -4.10
C ALA A 169 14.69 -20.37 -5.19
N PRO A 170 14.12 -21.18 -6.11
CA PRO A 170 14.85 -21.64 -7.29
C PRO A 170 15.49 -20.49 -8.08
N LEU A 171 16.78 -20.62 -8.39
CA LEU A 171 17.49 -19.66 -9.23
C LEU A 171 17.70 -20.24 -10.64
N ILE A 172 16.82 -19.84 -11.56
CA ILE A 172 16.81 -20.28 -12.96
C ILE A 172 17.41 -19.18 -13.84
N LEU A 173 18.60 -19.44 -14.40
CA LEU A 173 19.32 -18.50 -15.27
C LEU A 173 19.43 -18.95 -16.73
N GLN A 174 18.76 -20.05 -17.07
CA GLN A 174 18.65 -20.60 -18.41
C GLN A 174 17.18 -20.64 -18.86
N SER A 175 16.95 -20.70 -20.17
CA SER A 175 15.64 -20.94 -20.75
C SER A 175 15.33 -22.44 -20.81
N TYR A 176 14.07 -22.81 -20.60
CA TYR A 176 13.58 -24.18 -20.80
C TYR A 176 12.84 -24.26 -22.15
N LYS A 177 13.34 -25.11 -23.05
CA LYS A 177 12.72 -25.36 -24.36
C LYS A 177 11.82 -26.58 -24.29
N GLY A 178 10.66 -26.43 -23.65
CA GLY A 178 9.68 -27.50 -23.46
C GLY A 178 9.53 -27.95 -22.01
N ILE A 179 8.85 -29.08 -21.81
CA ILE A 179 8.67 -29.69 -20.49
C ILE A 179 10.03 -30.27 -20.05
N PRO A 180 10.55 -29.90 -18.88
CA PRO A 180 11.81 -30.46 -18.39
C PRO A 180 11.67 -31.96 -18.09
N GLU A 181 12.77 -32.70 -18.19
CA GLU A 181 12.80 -34.16 -17.95
C GLU A 181 12.41 -34.53 -16.51
N ASN A 182 12.72 -33.63 -15.56
CA ASN A 182 12.28 -33.70 -14.17
C ASN A 182 11.89 -32.29 -13.69
N PHE A 183 11.19 -32.22 -12.56
CA PHE A 183 10.80 -30.98 -11.89
C PHE A 183 11.63 -30.76 -10.63
N SER A 184 12.94 -31.05 -10.71
CA SER A 184 13.89 -30.80 -9.62
C SER A 184 14.35 -29.34 -9.65
N PHE A 185 13.73 -28.53 -8.80
CA PHE A 185 14.02 -27.10 -8.67
C PHE A 185 14.50 -26.79 -7.26
N PRO A 186 15.74 -27.16 -6.88
CA PRO A 186 16.29 -26.87 -5.57
C PRO A 186 16.36 -25.35 -5.33
N LYS A 187 16.11 -24.92 -4.09
CA LYS A 187 16.21 -23.51 -3.72
C LYS A 187 17.68 -23.08 -3.72
N ALA A 188 17.95 -21.92 -4.30
CA ALA A 188 19.18 -21.19 -4.03
C ALA A 188 18.99 -20.37 -2.75
N SER A 189 20.07 -20.18 -2.00
CA SER A 189 20.04 -19.26 -0.87
C SER A 189 19.79 -17.83 -1.33
N LEU A 190 19.14 -17.03 -0.48
CA LEU A 190 19.01 -15.59 -0.69
C LEU A 190 20.36 -14.92 -0.94
N GLU A 191 21.43 -15.39 -0.31
CA GLU A 191 22.77 -14.87 -0.55
C GLU A 191 23.16 -14.98 -2.04
N THR A 192 22.96 -16.17 -2.61
CA THR A 192 23.25 -16.44 -4.02
C THR A 192 22.32 -15.65 -4.94
N ILE A 193 21.03 -15.59 -4.63
CA ILE A 193 20.06 -14.84 -5.45
C ILE A 193 20.38 -13.34 -5.43
N TYR A 194 20.67 -12.76 -4.27
CA TYR A 194 20.99 -11.34 -4.18
C TYR A 194 22.35 -10.99 -4.83
N LYS A 195 23.33 -11.91 -4.80
CA LYS A 195 24.56 -11.74 -5.61
C LYS A 195 24.22 -11.65 -7.10
N GLN A 196 23.29 -12.48 -7.57
CA GLN A 196 22.84 -12.46 -8.95
C GLN A 196 22.09 -11.16 -9.30
N ILE A 197 21.08 -10.75 -8.52
CA ILE A 197 20.31 -9.52 -8.80
C ILE A 197 21.19 -8.26 -8.73
N ILE A 198 22.10 -8.16 -7.75
CA ILE A 198 23.02 -7.02 -7.64
C ILE A 198 23.98 -7.00 -8.84
N GLY A 199 24.49 -8.16 -9.25
CA GLY A 199 25.35 -8.28 -10.43
C GLY A 199 24.65 -7.85 -11.72
N ASP A 200 23.39 -8.24 -11.89
CA ASP A 200 22.56 -7.86 -13.04
C ASP A 200 22.25 -6.35 -13.05
N LEU A 201 21.86 -5.80 -11.90
CA LEU A 201 21.53 -4.37 -11.79
C LEU A 201 22.75 -3.46 -11.95
N ARG A 202 23.94 -3.86 -11.51
CA ARG A 202 25.18 -3.11 -11.77
C ARG A 202 25.43 -2.99 -13.27
N LYS A 203 25.33 -4.11 -14.01
CA LYS A 203 25.42 -4.10 -15.48
C LYS A 203 24.32 -3.26 -16.11
N ALA A 204 23.12 -3.28 -15.55
CA ALA A 204 22.02 -2.45 -16.03
C ALA A 204 22.32 -0.95 -15.88
N VAL A 205 22.83 -0.50 -14.73
CA VAL A 205 23.24 0.89 -14.50
C VAL A 205 24.28 1.37 -15.52
N ASP A 206 25.21 0.50 -15.91
CA ASP A 206 26.27 0.85 -16.86
C ASP A 206 25.73 1.16 -18.26
N VAL A 207 24.67 0.45 -18.71
CA VAL A 207 24.16 0.53 -20.09
C VAL A 207 22.86 1.32 -20.24
N LEU A 208 22.08 1.50 -19.16
CA LEU A 208 20.81 2.20 -19.22
C LEU A 208 21.00 3.70 -19.44
N PRO A 209 20.12 4.35 -20.22
CA PRO A 209 20.18 5.79 -20.45
C PRO A 209 19.76 6.56 -19.19
N ALA A 210 20.26 7.80 -19.07
CA ALA A 210 19.87 8.70 -17.98
C ALA A 210 18.38 9.07 -18.02
N THR A 211 17.83 9.26 -19.22
CA THR A 211 16.44 9.67 -19.46
C THR A 211 15.84 8.87 -20.61
N SER A 212 14.51 8.81 -20.70
CA SER A 212 13.76 8.23 -21.81
C SER A 212 12.65 9.19 -22.23
N SER A 213 12.37 9.28 -23.53
CA SER A 213 11.18 9.96 -24.07
C SER A 213 9.93 9.08 -24.02
N GLU A 214 10.11 7.75 -23.93
CA GLU A 214 9.03 6.78 -23.74
C GLU A 214 8.78 6.64 -22.24
N LEU A 215 7.59 7.06 -21.79
CA LEU A 215 7.14 6.92 -20.40
C LEU A 215 7.10 5.45 -19.99
N GLY A 216 7.47 5.16 -18.74
CA GLY A 216 7.48 3.82 -18.19
C GLY A 216 8.73 2.98 -18.51
N ARG A 217 9.57 3.39 -19.47
CA ARG A 217 10.83 2.68 -19.70
C ARG A 217 11.80 2.84 -18.52
N ILE A 218 12.44 1.74 -18.16
CA ILE A 218 13.47 1.71 -17.11
C ILE A 218 14.66 2.55 -17.57
N THR A 219 15.11 3.44 -16.68
CA THR A 219 16.26 4.32 -16.88
C THR A 219 17.33 4.04 -15.83
N LYS A 220 18.50 4.65 -15.98
CA LYS A 220 19.62 4.52 -15.03
C LYS A 220 19.22 4.88 -13.59
N PRO A 221 18.47 5.96 -13.30
CA PRO A 221 17.95 6.23 -11.96
C PRO A 221 17.13 5.09 -11.36
N ALA A 222 16.32 4.38 -12.15
CA ALA A 222 15.52 3.27 -11.64
C ALA A 222 16.42 2.10 -11.20
N ALA A 223 17.41 1.72 -12.01
CA ALA A 223 18.36 0.68 -11.65
C ALA A 223 19.26 1.07 -10.47
N ALA A 224 19.71 2.33 -10.41
CA ALA A 224 20.51 2.84 -9.29
C ALA A 224 19.69 2.93 -7.99
N HIS A 225 18.44 3.40 -8.06
CA HIS A 225 17.52 3.37 -6.92
C HIS A 225 17.39 1.96 -6.37
N PHE A 226 17.14 0.98 -7.26
CA PHE A 226 16.94 -0.39 -6.84
C PHE A 226 18.21 -0.99 -6.22
N LEU A 227 19.40 -0.71 -6.78
CA LEU A 227 20.67 -1.07 -6.13
C LEU A 227 20.79 -0.46 -4.74
N ALA A 228 20.49 0.83 -4.58
CA ALA A 228 20.56 1.48 -3.27
C ALA A 228 19.69 0.79 -2.23
N LYS A 229 18.45 0.43 -2.63
CA LYS A 229 17.50 -0.33 -1.80
C LYS A 229 18.06 -1.71 -1.43
N LEU A 230 18.56 -2.47 -2.39
CA LEU A 230 19.10 -3.81 -2.15
C LEU A 230 20.36 -3.81 -1.28
N TYR A 231 21.26 -2.85 -1.46
CA TYR A 231 22.43 -2.69 -0.61
C TYR A 231 22.04 -2.30 0.82
N LEU A 232 21.04 -1.43 1.00
CA LEU A 232 20.52 -1.12 2.33
C LEU A 232 19.90 -2.36 2.99
N HIS A 233 19.03 -3.10 2.30
CA HIS A 233 18.43 -4.34 2.83
C HIS A 233 19.49 -5.34 3.25
N ARG A 234 20.53 -5.49 2.42
CA ARG A 234 21.67 -6.35 2.73
C ARG A 234 22.42 -5.89 3.99
N ALA A 235 22.68 -4.59 4.13
CA ALA A 235 23.32 -4.04 5.33
C ALA A 235 22.45 -4.20 6.58
N GLN A 236 21.13 -4.02 6.47
CA GLN A 236 20.17 -4.19 7.56
C GLN A 236 20.21 -5.61 8.12
N ALA A 237 20.30 -6.61 7.25
CA ALA A 237 20.28 -8.01 7.64
C ALA A 237 21.49 -8.43 8.51
N ALA A 238 22.61 -7.70 8.47
CA ALA A 238 23.76 -7.96 9.33
C ALA A 238 23.41 -7.91 10.84
N ASN A 239 22.50 -7.01 11.24
CA ASN A 239 22.05 -6.88 12.62
C ASN A 239 21.08 -7.99 13.06
N TRP A 240 20.54 -8.76 12.11
CA TRP A 240 19.54 -9.80 12.34
C TRP A 240 20.09 -11.22 12.15
N ALA A 241 21.42 -11.37 12.07
CA ALA A 241 22.12 -12.65 12.03
C ALA A 241 22.02 -13.50 13.34
N SER A 242 20.99 -13.29 14.17
CA SER A 242 20.82 -13.70 15.57
C SER A 242 20.56 -15.21 15.81
N ALA A 243 20.05 -15.64 16.97
CA ALA A 243 19.73 -17.04 17.31
C ALA A 243 18.32 -17.52 16.88
N ASP A 244 17.39 -16.60 16.57
CA ASP A 244 16.00 -16.92 16.17
C ASP A 244 15.92 -17.31 14.69
N THR A 245 15.58 -18.56 14.39
CA THR A 245 15.51 -19.11 13.03
C THR A 245 14.48 -18.42 12.13
N HIS A 246 13.49 -17.73 12.71
CA HIS A 246 12.40 -17.09 11.96
C HIS A 246 12.69 -15.62 11.59
N LEU A 247 13.60 -14.98 12.33
CA LEU A 247 14.06 -13.60 12.06
C LEU A 247 15.41 -13.57 11.31
N LYS A 248 16.05 -14.74 11.13
CA LYS A 248 17.38 -14.94 10.54
C LYS A 248 17.45 -15.11 9.02
N MET A 249 16.30 -15.15 8.35
CA MET A 249 16.22 -15.57 6.95
C MET A 249 16.26 -14.40 5.97
N LEU A 250 16.42 -13.15 6.43
CA LEU A 250 16.69 -12.01 5.55
C LEU A 250 18.18 -12.01 5.21
N PHE A 251 18.50 -11.86 3.93
CA PHE A 251 19.83 -11.98 3.32
C PHE A 251 21.03 -12.07 4.31
N LYS A 252 21.72 -13.21 4.34
CA LYS A 252 22.96 -13.35 5.12
C LYS A 252 24.13 -12.79 4.35
N GLY A 253 24.53 -11.57 4.65
CA GLY A 253 25.87 -11.12 4.28
C GLY A 253 26.18 -9.77 4.88
N ASN A 254 27.17 -9.77 5.77
CA ASN A 254 27.78 -8.56 6.28
C ASN A 254 28.88 -8.15 5.30
N VAL A 255 28.53 -7.38 4.27
CA VAL A 255 29.54 -6.76 3.40
C VAL A 255 29.72 -5.33 3.87
N SER A 256 30.89 -5.03 4.45
CA SER A 256 31.18 -3.74 5.09
C SER A 256 31.00 -2.53 4.18
N THR A 257 31.06 -2.72 2.85
CA THR A 257 30.91 -1.67 1.83
C THR A 257 29.47 -1.45 1.37
N ASP A 258 28.48 -2.11 1.99
CA ASP A 258 27.08 -2.01 1.55
C ASP A 258 26.47 -0.65 1.82
N LEU A 259 26.69 -0.08 3.00
CA LEU A 259 26.22 1.27 3.30
C LEU A 259 26.87 2.29 2.35
N ASP A 260 28.14 2.12 2.02
CA ASP A 260 28.83 2.98 1.05
C ASP A 260 28.25 2.83 -0.36
N SER A 261 27.94 1.60 -0.77
CA SER A 261 27.30 1.32 -2.07
C SER A 261 25.89 1.89 -2.13
N ALA A 262 25.10 1.72 -1.06
CA ALA A 262 23.75 2.28 -0.95
C ALA A 262 23.78 3.81 -1.02
N LYS A 263 24.72 4.45 -0.32
CA LYS A 263 24.96 5.89 -0.38
C LYS A 263 25.38 6.35 -1.77
N PHE A 264 26.27 5.61 -2.43
CA PHE A 264 26.75 5.93 -3.78
C PHE A 264 25.59 5.94 -4.79
N TYR A 265 24.80 4.87 -4.86
CA TYR A 265 23.72 4.80 -5.83
C TYR A 265 22.54 5.71 -5.49
N SER A 266 22.20 5.89 -4.21
CA SER A 266 21.16 6.86 -3.83
C SER A 266 21.58 8.31 -4.13
N THR A 267 22.87 8.64 -3.95
CA THR A 267 23.42 9.94 -4.34
C THR A 267 23.42 10.13 -5.85
N MET A 268 23.75 9.10 -6.63
CA MET A 268 23.65 9.14 -8.09
C MET A 268 22.23 9.51 -8.57
N VAL A 269 21.20 8.88 -7.99
CA VAL A 269 19.80 9.17 -8.30
C VAL A 269 19.44 10.61 -7.92
N ILE A 270 19.74 11.00 -6.68
CA ILE A 270 19.45 12.35 -6.18
C ILE A 270 20.18 13.41 -7.00
N ASP A 271 21.46 13.24 -7.32
CA ASP A 271 22.21 14.21 -8.10
C ASP A 271 21.68 14.36 -9.52
N GLN A 272 21.22 13.26 -10.13
CA GLN A 272 20.62 13.29 -11.44
C GLN A 272 19.24 13.97 -11.44
N MET A 273 18.47 13.85 -10.35
CA MET A 273 17.08 14.33 -10.29
C MET A 273 16.88 15.63 -9.51
N LYS A 274 17.84 16.06 -8.68
CA LYS A 274 17.66 17.20 -7.77
C LYS A 274 17.40 18.53 -8.48
N GLY A 275 17.87 18.66 -9.72
CA GLY A 275 17.62 19.84 -10.55
C GLY A 275 16.22 19.92 -11.18
N ASN A 276 15.37 18.91 -10.97
CA ASN A 276 14.07 18.83 -11.64
C ASN A 276 13.03 19.81 -11.06
N THR A 277 13.20 20.25 -9.82
CA THR A 277 12.26 21.11 -9.09
C THR A 277 13.00 22.00 -8.06
N ALA A 278 12.30 23.01 -7.50
CA ALA A 278 12.79 23.82 -6.38
C ALA A 278 12.93 23.05 -5.05
N TYR A 279 12.45 21.80 -5.00
CA TYR A 279 12.43 20.93 -3.83
C TYR A 279 13.36 19.73 -4.02
N ALA A 280 14.52 20.00 -4.62
CA ALA A 280 15.56 19.01 -4.88
C ALA A 280 15.02 17.75 -5.59
N GLY A 281 14.18 17.97 -6.60
CA GLY A 281 13.59 16.95 -7.47
C GLY A 281 12.20 16.44 -7.04
N LEU A 282 11.78 16.66 -5.79
CA LEU A 282 10.42 16.34 -5.34
C LEU A 282 9.40 17.32 -5.91
N GLU A 283 8.15 16.91 -6.09
CA GLU A 283 7.09 17.85 -6.49
C GLU A 283 6.94 18.97 -5.45
N PRO A 284 6.59 20.21 -5.84
CA PRO A 284 6.43 21.31 -4.88
C PRO A 284 5.41 21.09 -3.79
N ASP A 285 4.33 20.37 -4.10
CA ASP A 285 3.26 20.03 -3.18
C ASP A 285 3.01 18.51 -3.26
N PHE A 286 2.95 17.84 -2.11
CA PHE A 286 2.59 16.43 -1.99
C PHE A 286 1.31 16.07 -2.76
N ALA A 287 0.30 16.95 -2.79
CA ALA A 287 -0.95 16.72 -3.51
C ALA A 287 -0.77 16.62 -5.03
N THR A 288 0.30 17.20 -5.59
CA THR A 288 0.58 17.20 -7.04
C THR A 288 0.74 15.77 -7.58
N LEU A 289 1.33 14.87 -6.79
CA LEU A 289 1.49 13.45 -7.12
C LEU A 289 0.15 12.71 -7.30
N TRP A 290 -0.91 13.25 -6.70
CA TRP A 290 -2.21 12.59 -6.56
C TRP A 290 -3.33 13.39 -7.24
N LYS A 291 -2.98 14.45 -7.98
CA LYS A 291 -3.95 15.27 -8.68
C LYS A 291 -4.64 14.44 -9.75
N ASN A 292 -5.92 14.15 -9.51
CA ASN A 292 -6.79 13.42 -10.42
C ASN A 292 -7.98 14.30 -10.77
N ALA A 293 -8.08 14.67 -12.05
CA ALA A 293 -9.23 15.35 -12.64
C ALA A 293 -9.79 14.49 -13.78
N THR A 294 -11.08 14.66 -14.07
CA THR A 294 -11.77 13.93 -15.14
C THR A 294 -11.06 14.17 -16.48
N GLY A 295 -10.40 13.15 -17.04
CA GLY A 295 -9.62 13.24 -18.28
C GLY A 295 -8.18 13.74 -18.13
N ASP A 296 -7.71 13.99 -16.91
CA ASP A 296 -6.36 14.44 -16.59
C ASP A 296 -5.51 13.27 -16.06
N TYR A 297 -4.39 13.00 -16.75
CA TYR A 297 -3.37 12.00 -16.39
C TYR A 297 -2.00 12.64 -16.20
N THR A 298 -1.94 13.96 -15.94
CA THR A 298 -0.67 14.69 -15.79
C THR A 298 0.17 14.20 -14.61
N ARG A 299 -0.47 13.66 -13.56
CA ARG A 299 0.22 13.07 -12.41
C ARG A 299 1.16 11.92 -12.78
N ASP A 300 0.82 11.14 -13.81
CA ASP A 300 1.60 9.97 -14.22
C ASP A 300 2.93 10.40 -14.87
N LYS A 301 3.06 11.70 -15.19
CA LYS A 301 4.27 12.36 -15.71
C LYS A 301 5.02 13.18 -14.65
N SER A 302 4.69 12.99 -13.37
CA SER A 302 5.40 13.67 -12.28
C SER A 302 6.89 13.41 -12.35
N LYS A 303 7.70 14.45 -12.11
CA LYS A 303 9.17 14.35 -12.17
C LYS A 303 9.75 13.66 -10.94
N GLU A 304 8.95 13.45 -9.89
CA GLU A 304 9.31 12.72 -8.69
C GLU A 304 9.26 11.19 -8.90
N ILE A 305 8.50 10.72 -9.90
CA ILE A 305 8.37 9.30 -10.23
C ILE A 305 9.64 8.86 -10.98
N ILE A 306 10.33 7.86 -10.43
CA ILE A 306 11.54 7.27 -11.02
C ILE A 306 11.16 6.14 -11.99
N LEU A 307 10.19 5.32 -11.59
CA LEU A 307 9.67 4.20 -12.36
C LEU A 307 8.20 4.01 -12.03
N SER A 308 7.36 3.76 -13.03
CA SER A 308 5.94 3.44 -12.87
C SER A 308 5.53 2.27 -13.75
N ALA A 309 4.67 1.43 -13.20
CA ALA A 309 3.92 0.45 -13.96
C ALA A 309 2.85 1.16 -14.79
N GLN A 310 2.90 0.93 -16.11
CA GLN A 310 2.03 1.59 -17.08
C GLN A 310 0.67 0.90 -17.15
N TYR A 311 -0.39 1.71 -17.13
CA TYR A 311 -1.78 1.31 -17.38
C TYR A 311 -2.39 2.28 -18.39
N GLU A 312 -3.39 1.84 -19.15
CA GLU A 312 -4.05 2.70 -20.12
C GLU A 312 -5.58 2.68 -20.01
N ALA A 313 -6.28 3.57 -20.73
CA ALA A 313 -7.75 3.59 -20.69
C ALA A 313 -8.38 2.38 -21.40
N THR A 314 -7.66 1.73 -22.32
CA THR A 314 -8.17 0.61 -23.13
C THR A 314 -7.98 -0.73 -22.42
N GLN A 315 -9.04 -1.54 -22.34
CA GLN A 315 -9.02 -2.82 -21.63
C GLN A 315 -8.08 -3.86 -22.27
N THR A 316 -7.85 -3.78 -23.59
CA THR A 316 -7.09 -4.77 -24.37
C THR A 316 -5.73 -5.10 -23.78
N TYR A 317 -5.00 -4.10 -23.30
CA TYR A 317 -3.66 -4.28 -22.72
C TYR A 317 -3.68 -4.30 -21.20
N ASN A 318 -4.81 -3.93 -20.59
CA ASN A 318 -4.94 -3.81 -19.15
C ASN A 318 -5.37 -5.08 -18.41
N GLY A 319 -5.87 -6.08 -19.14
CA GLY A 319 -6.60 -7.20 -18.55
C GLY A 319 -7.99 -6.78 -18.08
N ARG A 320 -8.76 -7.71 -17.50
CA ARG A 320 -10.20 -7.50 -17.22
C ARG A 320 -10.50 -6.25 -16.37
N TYR A 321 -9.65 -5.93 -15.39
CA TYR A 321 -9.91 -4.85 -14.43
C TYR A 321 -8.87 -3.72 -14.40
N GLY A 322 -7.82 -3.77 -15.23
CA GLY A 322 -6.74 -2.77 -15.23
C GLY A 322 -6.12 -2.58 -13.84
N ASN A 323 -5.84 -1.33 -13.46
CA ASN A 323 -5.36 -1.02 -12.11
C ASN A 323 -6.51 -1.05 -11.08
N ASN A 324 -6.52 -2.08 -10.24
CA ASN A 324 -7.54 -2.27 -9.21
C ASN A 324 -7.18 -1.69 -7.83
N LEU A 325 -5.96 -1.19 -7.64
CA LEU A 325 -5.45 -0.83 -6.32
C LEU A 325 -6.37 0.10 -5.52
N VAL A 326 -6.74 1.21 -6.16
CA VAL A 326 -7.53 2.29 -5.55
C VAL A 326 -8.86 1.80 -5.02
N HIS A 327 -9.52 0.95 -5.80
CA HIS A 327 -10.86 0.45 -5.53
C HIS A 327 -10.93 -0.31 -4.19
N LEU A 328 -9.82 -0.94 -3.81
CA LEU A 328 -9.75 -1.91 -2.72
C LEU A 328 -9.49 -1.26 -1.37
N TYR A 329 -8.79 -0.13 -1.35
CA TYR A 329 -8.59 0.66 -0.13
C TYR A 329 -9.77 1.59 0.20
N ASN A 330 -10.73 1.75 -0.71
CA ASN A 330 -11.86 2.64 -0.47
C ASN A 330 -12.88 2.01 0.49
N SER A 331 -13.04 2.67 1.64
CA SER A 331 -14.03 2.42 2.69
C SER A 331 -15.45 2.32 2.15
N ASN A 332 -16.25 1.39 2.66
CA ASN A 332 -17.64 1.18 2.23
C ASN A 332 -18.60 2.21 2.85
N HIS A 333 -18.40 3.47 2.49
CA HIS A 333 -19.25 4.59 2.89
C HIS A 333 -20.71 4.45 2.45
N THR A 334 -21.00 3.62 1.45
CA THR A 334 -22.38 3.45 0.91
C THR A 334 -23.35 2.84 1.93
N SER A 335 -22.88 1.91 2.76
CA SER A 335 -23.69 1.28 3.83
C SER A 335 -24.01 2.21 5.01
N LEU A 336 -23.35 3.39 5.08
CA LEU A 336 -23.64 4.40 6.11
C LEU A 336 -24.99 5.10 5.88
N ARG A 337 -25.58 4.95 4.68
CA ARG A 337 -26.80 5.66 4.26
C ARG A 337 -26.62 7.18 4.29
N ALA A 338 -25.40 7.64 3.96
CA ALA A 338 -25.02 9.04 3.97
C ALA A 338 -25.38 9.78 2.66
N CYS A 339 -26.38 9.33 1.90
CA CYS A 339 -26.68 9.86 0.55
C CYS A 339 -25.45 9.94 -0.37
N THR A 340 -24.51 9.02 -0.18
CA THR A 340 -23.25 8.90 -0.92
C THR A 340 -23.21 7.47 -1.49
N PRO A 341 -23.91 7.22 -2.61
CA PRO A 341 -23.93 5.89 -3.24
C PRO A 341 -22.53 5.53 -3.76
N ARG A 342 -22.42 4.34 -4.36
CA ARG A 342 -21.16 3.83 -4.93
C ARG A 342 -20.74 4.65 -6.17
N THR A 343 -20.14 5.82 -5.97
CA THR A 343 -19.75 6.75 -7.05
C THR A 343 -18.25 6.74 -7.34
N LEU A 344 -17.87 7.24 -8.52
CA LEU A 344 -16.47 7.43 -8.91
C LEU A 344 -15.82 8.62 -8.20
N ASP A 345 -16.60 9.64 -7.80
CA ASP A 345 -16.10 10.82 -7.07
C ASP A 345 -15.33 10.46 -5.79
N TYR A 346 -15.72 9.34 -5.17
CA TYR A 346 -15.07 8.77 -3.98
C TYR A 346 -14.46 7.39 -4.27
N GLY A 347 -14.00 7.21 -5.51
CA GLY A 347 -13.17 6.10 -5.97
C GLY A 347 -13.86 4.73 -5.99
N ARG A 348 -15.19 4.70 -5.88
CA ARG A 348 -16.07 3.52 -5.89
C ARG A 348 -15.64 2.50 -4.83
N PRO A 349 -16.32 2.30 -3.70
CA PRO A 349 -15.75 1.47 -2.63
C PRO A 349 -15.87 -0.05 -2.85
N TYR A 350 -14.84 -0.79 -2.40
CA TYR A 350 -14.86 -2.26 -2.23
C TYR A 350 -14.51 -2.72 -0.81
N ALA A 351 -13.88 -1.84 -0.03
CA ALA A 351 -13.54 -2.04 1.38
C ALA A 351 -12.76 -3.32 1.72
N THR A 352 -11.66 -3.56 1.02
CA THR A 352 -10.82 -4.76 1.21
C THR A 352 -9.67 -4.58 2.17
N ALA A 353 -9.10 -3.37 2.26
CA ALA A 353 -8.04 -3.04 3.20
C ALA A 353 -8.13 -1.56 3.58
N GLY A 354 -7.55 -1.16 4.70
CA GLY A 354 -7.55 0.24 5.11
C GLY A 354 -6.54 0.51 6.23
N PRO A 355 -6.47 1.75 6.70
CA PRO A 355 -5.51 2.13 7.72
C PRO A 355 -5.86 1.51 9.07
N SER A 356 -4.85 1.06 9.81
CA SER A 356 -4.93 0.83 11.26
C SER A 356 -5.03 2.18 11.99
N ASP A 357 -5.34 2.15 13.28
CA ASP A 357 -5.27 3.33 14.15
C ASP A 357 -3.86 3.93 14.16
N TRP A 358 -2.82 3.08 14.19
CA TRP A 358 -1.44 3.55 14.10
C TRP A 358 -1.12 4.24 12.77
N GLY A 359 -1.69 3.75 11.66
CA GLY A 359 -1.59 4.39 10.35
C GLY A 359 -2.13 5.83 10.31
N LEU A 360 -2.91 6.22 11.32
CA LEU A 360 -3.44 7.58 11.47
C LEU A 360 -2.65 8.37 12.54
N ASP A 361 -2.21 7.70 13.61
CA ASP A 361 -1.47 8.32 14.72
C ASP A 361 -0.06 8.75 14.37
N MET A 362 0.55 8.11 13.37
CA MET A 362 1.87 8.52 12.91
C MET A 362 1.91 9.99 12.44
N TYR A 363 0.78 10.60 12.09
CA TYR A 363 0.72 12.03 11.74
C TYR A 363 0.68 12.91 13.01
N THR A 364 1.84 13.03 13.65
CA THR A 364 2.04 13.67 14.96
C THR A 364 1.66 15.16 15.00
N ASP A 365 1.87 15.89 13.91
CA ASP A 365 1.41 17.28 13.73
C ASP A 365 0.59 17.42 12.43
N ARG A 366 -0.60 16.82 12.40
CA ARG A 366 -1.55 16.94 11.27
C ARG A 366 -2.01 18.38 10.99
N ALA A 367 -1.76 19.33 11.89
CA ALA A 367 -2.05 20.73 11.64
C ALA A 367 -0.99 21.36 10.75
N ASN A 368 0.27 20.92 10.79
CA ASN A 368 1.34 21.54 10.01
C ASN A 368 1.96 20.62 8.96
N ASP A 369 1.77 19.30 9.08
CA ASP A 369 2.08 18.30 8.05
C ASP A 369 0.87 18.10 7.14
N SER A 370 0.97 18.59 5.91
CA SER A 370 -0.14 18.59 4.96
C SER A 370 -0.48 17.20 4.42
N ARG A 371 0.40 16.21 4.60
CA ARG A 371 0.20 14.84 4.07
C ARG A 371 -1.06 14.20 4.59
N TYR A 372 -1.44 14.39 5.87
CA TYR A 372 -2.65 13.76 6.41
C TYR A 372 -3.91 14.09 5.58
N TYR A 373 -4.22 15.38 5.39
CA TYR A 373 -5.41 15.81 4.64
C TYR A 373 -5.27 15.71 3.11
N LYS A 374 -4.05 15.47 2.61
CA LYS A 374 -3.77 15.17 1.20
C LYS A 374 -3.81 13.65 0.92
N THR A 375 -3.61 12.81 1.95
CA THR A 375 -3.64 11.35 1.87
C THR A 375 -5.04 10.79 2.08
N PHE A 376 -5.80 11.29 3.05
CA PHE A 376 -7.06 10.69 3.48
C PHE A 376 -8.30 11.47 3.02
N LEU A 377 -9.38 10.73 2.73
CA LEU A 377 -10.72 11.27 2.49
C LEU A 377 -11.38 11.59 3.84
N THR A 378 -11.11 12.79 4.35
CA THR A 378 -11.64 13.23 5.65
C THR A 378 -13.09 13.70 5.61
N ASP A 379 -13.62 14.01 4.43
CA ASP A 379 -15.03 14.37 4.26
C ASP A 379 -15.60 13.97 2.90
N TYR A 380 -16.94 13.88 2.87
CA TYR A 380 -17.72 13.49 1.71
C TYR A 380 -18.87 14.48 1.54
N VAL A 381 -19.28 14.69 0.29
CA VAL A 381 -20.47 15.42 -0.12
C VAL A 381 -21.49 14.44 -0.66
N ALA A 382 -22.76 14.60 -0.29
CA ALA A 382 -23.85 13.80 -0.80
C ALA A 382 -24.01 13.98 -2.31
N THR A 383 -23.94 12.86 -3.05
CA THR A 383 -24.04 12.80 -4.51
C THR A 383 -25.35 12.22 -5.00
N ASP A 384 -26.27 11.87 -4.09
CA ASP A 384 -27.64 11.47 -4.42
C ASP A 384 -28.65 12.30 -3.62
N ALA A 385 -29.74 12.69 -4.29
CA ALA A 385 -30.87 13.39 -3.69
C ALA A 385 -31.89 12.44 -3.05
N LYS A 386 -31.78 11.13 -3.29
CA LYS A 386 -32.69 10.15 -2.71
C LYS A 386 -32.51 10.09 -1.19
N GLU A 387 -33.58 10.51 -0.51
CA GLU A 387 -33.73 10.51 0.95
C GLU A 387 -33.79 9.10 1.58
N ALA A 388 -33.87 8.04 0.76
CA ALA A 388 -34.16 6.69 1.22
C ALA A 388 -33.09 6.14 2.17
N GLY A 389 -33.39 6.16 3.46
CA GLY A 389 -32.59 5.52 4.52
C GLY A 389 -31.60 6.44 5.24
N GLY A 390 -31.49 7.71 4.85
CA GLY A 390 -30.69 8.70 5.58
C GLY A 390 -31.22 8.97 7.00
N LYS A 391 -30.37 9.51 7.87
CA LYS A 391 -30.71 9.66 9.30
C LYS A 391 -31.60 10.88 9.52
N PRO A 392 -32.79 10.72 10.13
CA PRO A 392 -33.67 11.85 10.38
C PRO A 392 -33.22 12.73 11.54
N TRP A 393 -33.74 13.95 11.55
CA TRP A 393 -33.72 14.84 12.70
C TRP A 393 -34.66 14.33 13.81
N ASP A 394 -34.14 14.14 15.02
CA ASP A 394 -34.94 13.84 16.22
C ASP A 394 -35.10 15.08 17.11
N ALA A 395 -35.98 15.00 18.12
CA ALA A 395 -36.29 16.16 18.96
C ALA A 395 -35.08 16.75 19.69
N ALA A 396 -34.13 15.91 20.12
CA ALA A 396 -32.97 16.36 20.88
C ALA A 396 -31.91 16.99 19.98
N SER A 397 -31.61 16.34 18.84
CA SER A 397 -30.69 16.85 17.82
C SER A 397 -31.19 18.15 17.21
N VAL A 398 -32.49 18.28 16.93
CA VAL A 398 -33.11 19.53 16.45
C VAL A 398 -32.95 20.65 17.46
N TYR A 399 -33.29 20.40 18.73
CA TYR A 399 -33.17 21.39 19.78
C TYR A 399 -31.73 21.89 19.89
N TYR A 400 -30.77 20.97 19.99
CA TYR A 400 -29.37 21.33 20.14
C TYR A 400 -28.82 22.03 18.89
N TYR A 401 -29.11 21.49 17.70
CA TYR A 401 -28.70 22.11 16.44
C TYR A 401 -29.20 23.56 16.33
N ASN A 402 -30.51 23.78 16.43
CA ASN A 402 -31.11 25.11 16.28
C ASN A 402 -30.64 26.11 17.33
N LYS A 403 -30.33 25.64 18.55
CA LYS A 403 -29.90 26.53 19.64
C LYS A 403 -28.40 26.79 19.66
N LYS A 404 -27.56 25.84 19.21
CA LYS A 404 -26.12 25.83 19.51
C LYS A 404 -25.21 25.68 18.30
N LEU A 405 -25.65 25.02 17.22
CA LEU A 405 -24.78 24.69 16.08
C LEU A 405 -25.16 25.39 14.78
N LYS A 406 -26.44 25.69 14.60
CA LYS A 406 -26.99 26.18 13.35
C LYS A 406 -26.34 27.52 12.96
N PRO A 407 -25.76 27.65 11.76
CA PRO A 407 -25.37 28.94 11.22
C PRO A 407 -26.55 29.92 11.21
N ALA A 408 -26.32 31.20 11.49
CA ALA A 408 -27.40 32.19 11.58
C ALA A 408 -28.24 32.30 10.29
N ALA A 409 -27.64 32.01 9.13
CA ALA A 409 -28.29 32.04 7.82
C ALA A 409 -29.12 30.79 7.50
N ASP A 410 -28.96 29.70 8.24
CA ASP A 410 -29.62 28.43 7.94
C ASP A 410 -31.05 28.40 8.55
N PRO A 411 -32.03 27.77 7.85
CA PRO A 411 -33.37 27.58 8.38
C PRO A 411 -33.35 26.63 9.57
N ASP A 412 -34.34 26.77 10.47
CA ASP A 412 -34.50 25.85 11.60
C ASP A 412 -34.67 24.41 11.11
N ALA A 413 -33.90 23.49 11.69
CA ALA A 413 -34.15 22.07 11.56
C ALA A 413 -35.50 21.75 12.23
N VAL A 414 -36.21 20.79 11.67
CA VAL A 414 -37.49 20.30 12.19
C VAL A 414 -37.43 18.80 12.36
N VAL A 415 -38.14 18.28 13.37
CA VAL A 415 -38.27 16.84 13.56
C VAL A 415 -38.95 16.26 12.33
N SER A 416 -38.29 15.31 11.67
CA SER A 416 -38.75 14.74 10.41
C SER A 416 -38.46 13.25 10.34
N THR A 417 -39.09 12.55 9.40
CA THR A 417 -38.64 11.21 8.97
C THR A 417 -37.67 11.27 7.79
N ALA A 418 -37.61 12.41 7.10
CA ALA A 418 -36.66 12.70 6.03
C ALA A 418 -35.23 12.83 6.58
N SER A 419 -34.26 12.51 5.73
CA SER A 419 -32.83 12.62 6.04
C SER A 419 -32.41 14.05 6.40
N LYS A 420 -31.57 14.19 7.44
CA LYS A 420 -30.87 15.43 7.79
C LYS A 420 -29.79 15.80 6.77
N ILE A 421 -29.26 14.80 6.05
CA ILE A 421 -28.25 14.96 5.00
C ILE A 421 -28.94 15.42 3.71
N LYS A 422 -28.43 16.50 3.11
CA LYS A 422 -28.98 17.12 1.90
C LYS A 422 -28.05 16.93 0.71
N TYR A 423 -28.64 16.78 -0.47
CA TYR A 423 -27.91 16.68 -1.74
C TYR A 423 -26.92 17.85 -1.91
N GLN A 424 -25.72 17.56 -2.41
CA GLN A 424 -24.62 18.52 -2.58
C GLN A 424 -24.19 19.25 -1.31
N LYS A 425 -24.59 18.75 -0.13
CA LYS A 425 -24.05 19.16 1.17
C LYS A 425 -23.20 18.05 1.74
N ARG A 426 -22.36 18.41 2.71
CA ARG A 426 -21.52 17.47 3.45
C ARG A 426 -22.37 16.31 3.99
N SER A 427 -21.85 15.09 3.86
CA SER A 427 -22.53 13.85 4.23
C SER A 427 -21.81 13.04 5.28
N ILE A 428 -20.48 12.96 5.20
CA ILE A 428 -19.64 12.21 6.15
C ILE A 428 -18.44 13.08 6.51
N VAL A 429 -18.03 13.04 7.78
CA VAL A 429 -16.78 13.61 8.28
C VAL A 429 -16.05 12.58 9.12
N TYR A 430 -14.76 12.41 8.88
CA TYR A 430 -13.84 11.61 9.67
C TYR A 430 -12.94 12.53 10.50
N ILE A 431 -12.80 12.21 11.79
CA ILE A 431 -12.00 12.96 12.76
C ILE A 431 -11.16 11.98 13.56
N GLU A 432 -9.87 12.27 13.71
CA GLU A 432 -8.98 11.49 14.56
C GLU A 432 -8.68 12.27 15.84
N ASN A 433 -9.26 11.84 16.96
CA ASN A 433 -9.06 12.46 18.26
C ASN A 433 -8.43 11.51 19.26
N SER A 434 -8.00 12.04 20.40
CA SER A 434 -7.36 11.29 21.47
C SER A 434 -8.31 11.11 22.65
N LYS A 435 -8.03 10.10 23.50
CA LYS A 435 -8.87 9.72 24.63
C LYS A 435 -9.04 10.82 25.69
N ASP A 436 -8.04 11.68 25.84
CA ASP A 436 -8.03 12.85 26.72
C ASP A 436 -8.79 14.06 26.13
N GLN A 437 -9.15 14.00 24.84
CA GLN A 437 -9.95 15.01 24.15
C GLN A 437 -11.12 14.36 23.38
N PRO A 438 -12.02 13.63 24.06
CA PRO A 438 -13.16 13.00 23.44
C PRO A 438 -14.21 14.03 23.02
N LEU A 439 -14.95 13.72 21.96
CA LEU A 439 -16.07 14.53 21.51
C LEU A 439 -17.32 14.25 22.33
N ASP A 440 -18.12 15.29 22.60
CA ASP A 440 -19.43 15.11 23.22
C ASP A 440 -20.42 14.43 22.24
N SER A 441 -21.03 13.34 22.69
CA SER A 441 -21.96 12.57 21.88
C SER A 441 -23.22 13.34 21.44
N LEU A 442 -23.67 14.35 22.19
CA LEU A 442 -24.77 15.23 21.77
C LEU A 442 -24.35 16.13 20.60
N TRP A 443 -23.16 16.71 20.71
CA TRP A 443 -22.62 17.60 19.69
C TRP A 443 -22.46 16.85 18.36
N VAL A 444 -21.97 15.61 18.45
CA VAL A 444 -21.81 14.69 17.32
C VAL A 444 -23.13 14.36 16.61
N VAL A 445 -24.14 13.86 17.34
CA VAL A 445 -25.41 13.40 16.73
C VAL A 445 -26.23 14.55 16.14
N SER A 446 -25.97 15.78 16.61
CA SER A 446 -26.69 16.99 16.22
C SER A 446 -26.12 17.66 14.97
N GLN A 447 -25.05 17.13 14.38
CA GLN A 447 -24.56 17.61 13.09
C GLN A 447 -25.51 17.21 11.95
N PRO A 448 -25.61 18.02 10.87
CA PRO A 448 -26.42 17.70 9.68
C PRO A 448 -25.81 16.60 8.79
N TYR A 449 -24.71 15.99 9.21
CA TYR A 449 -23.96 14.93 8.52
C TYR A 449 -23.54 13.83 9.50
N ILE A 450 -23.07 12.71 8.96
CA ILE A 450 -22.54 11.61 9.77
C ILE A 450 -21.12 11.94 10.20
N MET A 451 -20.86 11.89 11.51
CA MET A 451 -19.49 11.98 12.02
C MET A 451 -18.94 10.60 12.37
N MET A 452 -17.67 10.40 12.05
CA MET A 452 -16.87 9.25 12.40
C MET A 452 -15.66 9.73 13.16
N PHE A 453 -15.49 9.28 14.39
CA PHE A 453 -14.44 9.74 15.30
C PHE A 453 -13.92 8.60 16.16
N ARG A 454 -12.70 8.74 16.68
CA ARG A 454 -12.08 7.70 17.49
C ARG A 454 -12.67 7.62 18.89
N TRP A 455 -12.80 8.75 19.58
CA TRP A 455 -13.23 8.81 20.99
C TRP A 455 -14.41 9.74 21.19
N MET A 456 -15.43 9.24 21.91
CA MET A 456 -16.62 10.02 22.25
C MET A 456 -17.08 9.71 23.66
N VAL A 457 -17.67 10.70 24.32
CA VAL A 457 -18.16 10.58 25.69
C VAL A 457 -19.69 10.74 25.74
N GLY A 458 -20.33 9.86 26.52
CA GLY A 458 -21.77 9.84 26.77
C GLY A 458 -22.24 10.92 27.75
N SER A 459 -23.53 10.91 28.10
CA SER A 459 -24.16 11.87 29.02
C SER A 459 -23.49 11.89 30.42
N PRO A 460 -23.38 13.08 31.06
CA PRO A 460 -22.92 13.23 32.44
C PRO A 460 -23.61 12.33 33.47
N ASN A 461 -24.91 12.06 33.28
CA ASN A 461 -25.73 11.34 34.26
C ASN A 461 -25.97 9.87 33.91
N GLY A 462 -25.32 9.35 32.85
CA GLY A 462 -25.62 8.01 32.31
C GLY A 462 -27.05 7.84 31.77
N ALA A 463 -27.86 8.90 31.82
CA ALA A 463 -29.31 8.92 31.57
C ALA A 463 -29.69 9.24 30.11
N GLY A 464 -28.70 9.28 29.19
CA GLY A 464 -28.92 9.16 27.75
C GLY A 464 -28.16 10.14 26.86
N TYR A 465 -26.98 9.71 26.38
CA TYR A 465 -26.48 9.94 25.01
C TYR A 465 -25.84 8.64 24.52
N PHE A 466 -26.19 8.21 23.29
CA PHE A 466 -26.05 6.85 22.72
C PHE A 466 -26.30 5.67 23.67
N THR A 467 -27.46 5.00 23.52
CA THR A 467 -27.74 3.74 24.24
C THR A 467 -27.22 2.52 23.47
N LYS A 468 -26.92 1.43 24.20
CA LYS A 468 -26.28 0.16 23.76
C LYS A 468 -26.86 -0.55 22.52
N SER A 469 -28.00 -0.12 22.02
CA SER A 469 -28.81 -0.90 21.07
C SER A 469 -29.51 -0.03 20.02
N GLY A 470 -29.05 1.20 19.79
CA GLY A 470 -29.63 2.08 18.76
C GLY A 470 -31.02 2.65 19.13
N GLY A 471 -31.38 2.64 20.41
CA GLY A 471 -32.64 3.21 20.92
C GLY A 471 -32.61 4.74 20.99
N LYS A 472 -33.73 5.36 20.57
CA LYS A 472 -34.00 6.81 20.54
C LYS A 472 -33.63 7.53 21.84
N ILE A 473 -33.25 8.80 21.73
CA ILE A 473 -33.16 9.74 22.86
C ILE A 473 -34.58 9.92 23.42
N THR A 474 -34.88 9.28 24.54
CA THR A 474 -36.10 9.55 25.33
C THR A 474 -35.66 10.13 26.66
N GLY A 475 -35.82 11.45 26.83
CA GLY A 475 -35.57 12.14 28.10
C GLY A 475 -34.32 13.01 28.14
N PHE A 476 -34.09 13.84 27.11
CA PHE A 476 -33.15 14.97 27.25
C PHE A 476 -33.56 15.82 28.45
N LYS A 477 -32.73 15.81 29.50
CA LYS A 477 -32.79 16.77 30.60
C LYS A 477 -31.54 17.63 30.47
N PRO A 478 -31.66 18.91 30.09
CA PRO A 478 -30.50 19.80 30.08
C PRO A 478 -29.87 19.82 31.48
N GLY A 479 -28.61 19.38 31.57
CA GLY A 479 -27.75 19.58 32.74
C GLY A 479 -26.89 20.83 32.54
N ALA A 480 -26.44 21.43 33.64
CA ALA A 480 -25.75 22.72 33.65
C ALA A 480 -24.25 22.67 33.27
N ASP A 481 -23.68 21.48 33.06
CA ASP A 481 -22.22 21.28 33.12
C ASP A 481 -21.51 21.05 31.77
N ILE A 482 -22.14 21.43 30.64
CA ILE A 482 -21.48 21.40 29.32
C ILE A 482 -21.56 22.80 28.72
N ASP A 483 -20.41 23.42 28.44
CA ASP A 483 -20.36 24.60 27.58
C ASP A 483 -20.98 24.20 26.24
N PRO A 484 -22.15 24.75 25.90
CA PRO A 484 -22.93 24.23 24.80
C PRO A 484 -22.36 24.61 23.42
N ALA A 485 -21.24 25.34 23.37
CA ALA A 485 -20.45 25.58 22.17
C ALA A 485 -19.17 24.74 22.09
N ASN A 486 -18.75 24.08 23.17
CA ASN A 486 -17.50 23.32 23.20
C ASN A 486 -17.72 21.84 22.84
N PRO A 487 -17.19 21.36 21.70
CA PRO A 487 -17.32 19.96 21.30
C PRO A 487 -16.44 19.00 22.11
N VAL A 488 -15.41 19.51 22.81
CA VAL A 488 -14.41 18.69 23.51
C VAL A 488 -14.70 18.68 25.01
N VAL A 489 -14.78 17.48 25.57
CA VAL A 489 -15.03 17.28 27.00
C VAL A 489 -13.74 16.91 27.71
N THR A 490 -13.28 17.75 28.64
CA THR A 490 -12.05 17.52 29.41
C THR A 490 -12.28 16.78 30.73
N ASP A 491 -13.46 16.93 31.35
CA ASP A 491 -13.86 16.14 32.53
C ASP A 491 -14.71 14.94 32.11
N ILE A 492 -14.09 13.76 32.17
CA ILE A 492 -14.71 12.48 31.82
C ILE A 492 -15.20 11.72 33.06
N SER A 493 -15.02 12.25 34.27
CA SER A 493 -15.36 11.57 35.51
C SER A 493 -16.86 11.25 35.57
N GLY A 494 -17.21 9.99 35.84
CA GLY A 494 -18.60 9.53 35.86
C GLY A 494 -19.27 9.39 34.48
N ARG A 495 -18.60 9.77 33.39
CA ARG A 495 -19.12 9.67 32.01
C ARG A 495 -18.66 8.39 31.33
N LYS A 496 -19.50 7.85 30.44
CA LYS A 496 -19.17 6.66 29.64
C LYS A 496 -18.34 7.04 28.41
N LEU A 497 -17.11 6.53 28.31
CA LEU A 497 -16.27 6.68 27.11
C LEU A 497 -16.59 5.57 26.08
N MET A 498 -16.50 5.92 24.80
CA MET A 498 -16.78 5.04 23.67
C MET A 498 -15.72 5.17 22.58
N TYR A 499 -15.36 4.03 21.99
CA TYR A 499 -14.32 3.90 20.97
C TYR A 499 -14.89 3.50 19.60
N ARG A 500 -14.48 4.21 18.54
CA ARG A 500 -14.84 4.01 17.13
C ARG A 500 -16.31 3.68 16.94
N ILE A 501 -17.15 4.68 17.20
CA ILE A 501 -18.61 4.61 17.06
C ILE A 501 -19.07 5.55 15.95
N SER A 502 -19.93 5.07 15.06
CA SER A 502 -20.65 5.95 14.12
C SER A 502 -21.55 6.89 14.91
N GLY A 503 -21.38 8.20 14.69
CA GLY A 503 -22.12 9.27 15.35
C GLY A 503 -23.63 9.25 15.13
N ASP A 504 -24.16 8.38 14.28
CA ASP A 504 -25.61 8.34 13.97
C ASP A 504 -26.26 6.97 14.21
N LYS A 505 -25.50 5.87 14.22
CA LYS A 505 -26.03 4.52 14.47
C LYS A 505 -25.56 3.91 15.79
N GLY A 506 -24.51 4.44 16.41
CA GLY A 506 -23.93 3.79 17.59
C GLY A 506 -23.17 2.52 17.22
N GLU A 507 -23.02 2.26 15.92
CA GLU A 507 -22.40 1.07 15.37
C GLU A 507 -20.88 1.20 15.39
N ALA A 508 -20.25 0.04 15.43
CA ALA A 508 -18.83 -0.16 15.23
C ALA A 508 -18.27 0.41 13.94
N PHE A 509 -17.11 1.04 14.01
CA PHE A 509 -16.28 1.25 12.82
C PHE A 509 -14.79 1.05 13.13
N GLY A 510 -13.93 1.18 12.12
CA GLY A 510 -12.48 0.98 12.23
C GLY A 510 -12.08 -0.49 12.08
N LEU A 511 -10.90 -0.73 11.51
CA LEU A 511 -10.42 -2.08 11.21
C LEU A 511 -9.97 -2.83 12.47
N ASP A 512 -9.40 -2.11 13.43
CA ASP A 512 -8.91 -2.68 14.70
C ASP A 512 -10.04 -3.08 15.66
N ARG A 513 -11.31 -2.80 15.30
CA ARG A 513 -12.46 -3.10 16.16
C ARG A 513 -12.93 -4.55 16.08
N GLY A 514 -12.81 -5.26 14.96
CA GLY A 514 -13.05 -6.71 14.97
C GLY A 514 -13.55 -7.35 13.67
N THR A 515 -13.68 -8.68 13.75
CA THR A 515 -13.73 -9.67 12.67
C THR A 515 -15.06 -9.80 11.91
N GLY A 516 -16.07 -8.96 12.19
CA GLY A 516 -17.41 -9.13 11.60
C GLY A 516 -18.13 -7.88 11.07
N VAL A 517 -17.62 -6.68 11.33
CA VAL A 517 -18.40 -5.43 11.13
C VAL A 517 -17.59 -4.32 10.44
N ALA A 518 -16.32 -4.54 10.12
CA ALA A 518 -15.43 -3.46 9.67
C ALA A 518 -15.64 -3.13 8.18
N GLN A 519 -16.56 -2.20 7.90
CA GLN A 519 -16.80 -1.68 6.55
C GLN A 519 -16.48 -0.19 6.42
N TRP A 520 -16.36 0.52 7.55
CA TRP A 520 -16.26 1.96 7.58
C TRP A 520 -14.96 2.36 8.28
N TYR A 521 -14.12 3.06 7.54
CA TYR A 521 -12.86 3.64 7.97
C TYR A 521 -12.58 4.85 7.07
N VAL A 522 -11.51 5.58 7.36
CA VAL A 522 -11.11 6.69 6.50
C VAL A 522 -10.44 6.13 5.24
N GLY A 523 -11.03 6.41 4.07
CA GLY A 523 -10.51 5.95 2.79
C GLY A 523 -9.34 6.82 2.29
N PRO A 524 -8.60 6.36 1.28
CA PRO A 524 -7.55 7.16 0.65
C PRO A 524 -8.15 8.22 -0.29
N LYS A 525 -7.73 9.47 -0.12
CA LYS A 525 -7.91 10.56 -1.10
C LYS A 525 -6.81 10.51 -2.14
N LYS A 526 -5.60 10.22 -1.68
CA LYS A 526 -4.51 9.73 -2.51
C LYS A 526 -5.04 8.55 -3.33
N TRP A 527 -4.61 8.44 -4.58
CA TRP A 527 -5.05 7.39 -5.52
C TRP A 527 -6.47 7.49 -6.09
N LEU A 528 -7.35 8.39 -5.66
CA LEU A 528 -8.73 8.47 -6.19
C LEU A 528 -8.81 8.40 -7.72
N ASP A 529 -9.33 7.29 -8.27
CA ASP A 529 -9.43 7.07 -9.70
C ASP A 529 -10.83 7.45 -10.19
N ILE A 530 -11.04 8.76 -10.34
CA ILE A 530 -12.29 9.31 -10.88
C ILE A 530 -12.46 9.07 -12.38
N ASN A 531 -11.42 8.55 -13.05
CA ASN A 531 -11.44 8.23 -14.49
C ASN A 531 -11.76 6.76 -14.76
N ARG A 532 -11.81 5.93 -13.72
CA ARG A 532 -12.20 4.53 -13.78
C ARG A 532 -13.53 4.34 -14.51
N GLY A 533 -13.60 3.31 -15.36
CA GLY A 533 -14.86 2.91 -15.99
C GLY A 533 -15.32 3.76 -17.18
N LYS A 534 -14.49 4.67 -17.69
CA LYS A 534 -14.77 5.42 -18.94
C LYS A 534 -14.59 4.60 -20.24
N GLY A 535 -14.40 3.28 -20.13
CA GLY A 535 -14.45 2.32 -21.25
C GLY A 535 -15.84 1.69 -21.43
N THR A 536 -15.93 0.55 -22.12
CA THR A 536 -17.21 -0.14 -22.45
C THR A 536 -17.86 -0.93 -21.30
N ASP A 537 -17.24 -1.01 -20.10
CA ASP A 537 -17.74 -1.77 -18.95
C ASP A 537 -18.12 -0.83 -17.77
N PRO A 538 -19.37 -0.86 -17.27
CA PRO A 538 -19.78 -0.13 -16.06
C PRO A 538 -19.05 -0.56 -14.77
N ASN A 539 -18.25 -1.62 -14.79
CA ASN A 539 -17.32 -2.02 -13.72
C ASN A 539 -15.88 -1.53 -13.93
N GLY A 540 -15.64 -0.70 -14.96
CA GLY A 540 -14.45 -0.76 -15.81
C GLY A 540 -13.07 -0.52 -15.19
N SER A 541 -12.10 -0.72 -16.06
CA SER A 541 -10.68 -0.81 -15.74
C SER A 541 -10.12 0.51 -15.19
N GLY A 542 -9.27 0.42 -14.17
CA GLY A 542 -8.47 1.56 -13.73
C GLY A 542 -7.35 1.82 -14.73
N ALA A 543 -7.11 3.09 -15.04
CA ALA A 543 -6.20 3.52 -16.10
C ALA A 543 -5.02 4.36 -15.58
N ILE A 544 -4.98 4.61 -14.27
CA ILE A 544 -3.91 5.40 -13.66
C ILE A 544 -2.65 4.55 -13.46
N ASP A 545 -1.49 5.14 -13.73
CA ASP A 545 -0.22 4.49 -13.49
C ASP A 545 0.03 4.30 -12.00
N PHE A 546 0.82 3.27 -11.70
CA PHE A 546 1.29 2.98 -10.35
C PHE A 546 2.81 3.19 -10.24
N PRO A 547 3.30 4.18 -9.48
CA PRO A 547 4.70 4.38 -9.18
C PRO A 547 5.28 3.18 -8.44
N ILE A 548 6.32 2.59 -9.01
CA ILE A 548 7.10 1.53 -8.38
C ILE A 548 8.19 2.15 -7.50
N PHE A 549 8.88 3.18 -8.01
CA PHE A 549 9.90 3.92 -7.27
C PHE A 549 9.67 5.43 -7.36
N ARG A 550 9.80 6.12 -6.23
CA ARG A 550 9.74 7.59 -6.12
C ARG A 550 11.01 8.15 -5.50
N LEU A 551 11.37 9.38 -5.88
CA LEU A 551 12.56 10.05 -5.36
C LEU A 551 12.51 10.24 -3.84
N ALA A 552 11.32 10.42 -3.25
CA ALA A 552 11.14 10.50 -1.80
C ALA A 552 11.70 9.26 -1.08
N GLU A 553 11.55 8.07 -1.66
CA GLU A 553 12.10 6.84 -1.09
C GLU A 553 13.63 6.83 -1.16
N THR A 554 14.23 7.34 -2.25
CA THR A 554 15.70 7.45 -2.36
C THR A 554 16.29 8.34 -1.27
N TYR A 555 15.65 9.46 -0.96
CA TYR A 555 16.06 10.31 0.15
C TYR A 555 15.94 9.58 1.50
N LEU A 556 14.88 8.81 1.73
CA LEU A 556 14.73 8.03 2.96
C LEU A 556 15.76 6.89 3.07
N ILE A 557 16.06 6.21 1.96
CA ILE A 557 17.13 5.21 1.88
C ILE A 557 18.46 5.86 2.25
N ARG A 558 18.80 7.01 1.64
CA ARG A 558 20.08 7.69 1.93
C ARG A 558 20.12 8.24 3.35
N ALA A 559 19.02 8.77 3.87
CA ALA A 559 18.92 9.22 5.25
C ALA A 559 19.20 8.08 6.23
N GLU A 560 18.59 6.91 6.02
CA GLU A 560 18.84 5.75 6.86
C GLU A 560 20.30 5.30 6.80
N VAL A 561 20.88 5.22 5.60
CA VAL A 561 22.29 4.89 5.40
C VAL A 561 23.19 5.85 6.16
N LEU A 562 22.94 7.16 6.07
CA LEU A 562 23.71 8.18 6.76
C LEU A 562 23.60 8.06 8.28
N GLY A 563 22.40 7.83 8.82
CA GLY A 563 22.21 7.64 10.26
C GLY A 563 22.87 6.36 10.77
N ARG A 564 22.83 5.26 10.00
CA ARG A 564 23.57 4.02 10.31
C ARG A 564 25.10 4.23 10.30
N GLN A 565 25.59 5.17 9.51
CA GLN A 565 27.00 5.61 9.52
C GLN A 565 27.30 6.63 10.64
N GLY A 566 26.34 6.96 11.51
CA GLY A 566 26.47 7.98 12.56
C GLY A 566 26.38 9.43 12.07
N ASN A 567 26.13 9.66 10.78
CA ASN A 567 25.96 10.99 10.21
C ASN A 567 24.49 11.44 10.29
N PHE A 568 24.00 11.69 11.50
CA PHE A 568 22.64 12.18 11.73
C PHE A 568 22.40 13.56 11.09
N SER A 569 23.40 14.43 11.01
CA SER A 569 23.26 15.73 10.34
C SER A 569 22.89 15.60 8.86
N GLY A 570 23.53 14.65 8.15
CA GLY A 570 23.20 14.37 6.76
C GLY A 570 21.83 13.72 6.61
N ALA A 571 21.48 12.81 7.52
CA ALA A 571 20.16 12.19 7.54
C ALA A 571 19.04 13.22 7.76
N ILE A 572 19.23 14.14 8.71
CA ILE A 572 18.33 15.27 8.98
C ILE A 572 18.17 16.14 7.73
N ALA A 573 19.26 16.42 7.00
CA ALA A 573 19.19 17.21 5.77
C ALA A 573 18.29 16.54 4.72
N ASP A 574 18.47 15.24 4.47
CA ASP A 574 17.64 14.48 3.53
C ASP A 574 16.17 14.41 3.97
N LEU A 575 15.92 14.12 5.26
CA LEU A 575 14.58 14.08 5.83
C LEU A 575 13.86 15.44 5.73
N ASN A 576 14.60 16.53 5.92
CA ASN A 576 14.05 17.87 5.82
C ASN A 576 13.73 18.31 4.39
N VAL A 577 14.30 17.68 3.36
CA VAL A 577 13.81 17.84 1.97
C VAL A 577 12.35 17.38 1.88
N LEU A 578 12.02 16.21 2.46
CA LEU A 578 10.66 15.69 2.49
C LEU A 578 9.75 16.56 3.35
N ARG A 579 10.19 16.96 4.55
CA ARG A 579 9.37 17.79 5.46
C ARG A 579 9.09 19.18 4.90
N LYS A 580 10.02 19.77 4.16
CA LYS A 580 9.78 21.04 3.46
C LYS A 580 8.63 20.91 2.46
N ARG A 581 8.66 19.87 1.63
CA ARG A 581 7.58 19.55 0.68
C ARG A 581 6.26 19.15 1.36
N ALA A 582 6.34 18.45 2.49
CA ALA A 582 5.17 18.00 3.24
C ALA A 582 4.48 19.13 4.02
N SER A 583 5.09 20.31 4.15
CA SER A 583 4.48 21.45 4.83
C SER A 583 3.27 21.99 4.05
N PHE A 584 2.44 22.77 4.72
CA PHE A 584 1.48 23.63 4.06
C PHE A 584 2.21 24.88 3.56
N HIS A 585 2.13 25.16 2.25
CA HIS A 585 2.76 26.34 1.66
C HIS A 585 1.85 27.57 1.70
N ALA A 586 2.45 28.76 1.72
CA ALA A 586 1.72 30.02 1.67
C ALA A 586 0.77 30.06 0.44
N GLY A 587 -0.48 30.47 0.69
CA GLY A 587 -1.53 30.48 -0.33
C GLY A 587 -2.31 29.16 -0.48
N GLU A 588 -1.83 28.04 0.09
CA GLU A 588 -2.64 26.82 0.21
C GLU A 588 -3.84 27.04 1.13
N LYS A 589 -4.83 26.14 1.04
CA LYS A 589 -5.98 26.13 1.94
C LYS A 589 -5.92 24.94 2.85
N ARG A 590 -6.09 25.19 4.15
CA ARG A 590 -6.29 24.12 5.13
C ARG A 590 -7.68 23.51 4.97
N SER A 591 -7.79 22.23 5.29
CA SER A 591 -9.10 21.57 5.39
C SER A 591 -9.94 22.28 6.45
N ASP A 592 -11.21 22.54 6.17
CA ASP A 592 -12.12 23.11 7.17
C ASP A 592 -12.45 22.10 8.28
N VAL A 593 -12.35 20.79 7.99
CA VAL A 593 -12.40 19.72 8.99
C VAL A 593 -11.26 19.89 10.00
N LEU A 594 -10.03 20.13 9.51
CA LEU A 594 -8.87 20.41 10.37
C LEU A 594 -9.12 21.62 11.28
N VAL A 595 -9.59 22.73 10.69
CA VAL A 595 -9.66 23.99 11.42
C VAL A 595 -10.80 24.00 12.45
N ASN A 596 -11.97 23.49 12.08
CA ASN A 596 -13.19 23.67 12.87
C ASN A 596 -13.61 22.45 13.68
N MET A 597 -13.09 21.26 13.38
CA MET A 597 -13.59 20.02 13.95
C MET A 597 -12.51 19.19 14.64
N GLU A 598 -11.24 19.42 14.33
CA GLU A 598 -10.13 18.68 14.90
C GLU A 598 -9.89 19.06 16.38
N PRO A 599 -10.13 18.16 17.35
CA PRO A 599 -10.08 18.52 18.77
C PRO A 599 -8.72 19.08 19.20
N ALA A 600 -7.64 18.58 18.62
CA ALA A 600 -6.31 19.07 18.92
C ALA A 600 -6.10 20.53 18.47
N VAL A 601 -6.73 20.98 17.38
CA VAL A 601 -6.66 22.39 16.92
C VAL A 601 -7.59 23.28 17.74
N ILE A 602 -8.81 22.81 18.03
CA ILE A 602 -9.82 23.54 18.80
C ILE A 602 -9.31 23.84 20.21
N THR A 603 -8.67 22.86 20.85
CA THR A 603 -8.10 22.98 22.20
C THR A 603 -6.73 23.65 22.24
N GLY A 604 -6.13 23.93 21.08
CA GLY A 604 -4.80 24.55 20.98
C GLY A 604 -3.61 23.60 21.19
N ARG A 605 -3.83 22.30 21.33
CA ARG A 605 -2.75 21.29 21.37
C ARG A 605 -1.94 21.27 20.09
N LEU A 606 -2.60 21.41 18.94
CA LEU A 606 -1.97 21.68 17.66
C LEU A 606 -2.19 23.15 17.29
N SER A 607 -1.09 23.83 16.97
CA SER A 607 -1.09 25.27 16.75
C SER A 607 -1.31 25.59 15.26
N ILE A 608 -2.29 26.46 15.00
CA ILE A 608 -2.54 27.10 13.71
C ILE A 608 -2.67 28.60 13.98
N PRO A 609 -2.07 29.48 13.16
CA PRO A 609 -2.21 30.94 13.32
C PRO A 609 -3.67 31.39 13.26
N ALA A 610 -4.05 32.39 14.07
CA ALA A 610 -5.43 32.85 14.19
C ALA A 610 -6.04 33.31 12.84
N ALA A 611 -5.23 33.95 11.99
CA ALA A 611 -5.66 34.38 10.65
C ALA A 611 -6.04 33.19 9.74
N GLU A 612 -5.42 32.03 9.93
CA GLU A 612 -5.68 30.81 9.15
C GLU A 612 -6.88 30.03 9.71
N LYS A 613 -7.42 30.42 10.87
CA LYS A 613 -8.66 29.87 11.45
C LYS A 613 -9.93 30.53 10.91
N VAL A 614 -9.79 31.49 10.00
CA VAL A 614 -10.90 32.20 9.36
C VAL A 614 -11.00 31.78 7.90
N ALA A 615 -12.22 31.48 7.44
CA ALA A 615 -12.46 31.14 6.03
C ALA A 615 -11.89 32.24 5.10
N PRO A 616 -11.16 31.89 4.03
CA PRO A 616 -11.08 30.58 3.39
C PRO A 616 -9.98 29.63 3.92
N TYR A 617 -9.49 29.85 5.14
CA TYR A 617 -8.44 29.06 5.80
C TYR A 617 -7.12 29.04 5.03
N ALA A 618 -6.79 30.17 4.42
CA ALA A 618 -5.57 30.34 3.64
C ALA A 618 -4.35 30.33 4.56
N VAL A 619 -3.33 29.59 4.16
CA VAL A 619 -2.03 29.50 4.84
C VAL A 619 -1.27 30.81 4.56
N ALA A 620 -0.88 31.52 5.62
CA ALA A 620 -0.22 32.82 5.48
C ALA A 620 1.28 32.65 5.23
N THR A 621 1.90 31.68 5.89
CA THR A 621 3.33 31.37 5.80
C THR A 621 3.56 29.87 5.81
N ASP A 622 4.58 29.40 5.10
CA ASP A 622 4.95 27.98 5.07
C ASP A 622 5.09 27.39 6.49
N SER A 623 4.44 26.25 6.73
CA SER A 623 4.45 25.59 8.04
C SER A 623 5.71 24.76 8.30
N TYR A 624 6.68 24.76 7.38
CA TYR A 624 7.89 23.92 7.46
C TYR A 624 8.62 24.04 8.80
N ALA A 625 8.79 25.24 9.34
CA ALA A 625 9.49 25.46 10.61
C ALA A 625 8.83 24.72 11.80
N LYS A 626 7.55 24.33 11.71
CA LYS A 626 6.83 23.57 12.75
C LYS A 626 7.10 22.06 12.67
N ILE A 627 7.38 21.55 11.48
CA ILE A 627 7.55 20.11 11.23
C ILE A 627 8.99 19.74 10.84
N ALA A 628 9.91 20.71 10.89
CA ALA A 628 11.32 20.48 10.65
C ALA A 628 11.88 19.52 11.71
N ILE A 629 12.68 18.59 11.22
CA ILE A 629 13.36 17.58 12.03
C ILE A 629 14.67 18.17 12.53
N ASP A 630 14.97 17.97 13.81
CA ASP A 630 16.18 18.47 14.48
C ASP A 630 16.97 17.37 15.21
N GLY A 631 16.46 16.14 15.19
CA GLY A 631 17.07 14.97 15.81
C GLY A 631 16.54 14.66 17.20
N THR A 632 15.77 15.57 17.80
CA THR A 632 15.11 15.28 19.08
C THR A 632 14.03 14.20 18.93
N GLU A 633 13.55 13.94 17.71
CA GLU A 633 12.57 12.88 17.40
C GLU A 633 13.05 11.49 17.82
N TRP A 634 14.36 11.20 17.78
CA TRP A 634 14.92 9.89 18.17
C TRP A 634 15.80 9.96 19.43
N GLN A 635 15.62 11.01 20.24
CA GLN A 635 16.28 11.13 21.54
C GLN A 635 15.31 10.78 22.65
N SER A 636 15.65 9.75 23.43
CA SER A 636 14.77 9.24 24.50
C SER A 636 14.37 10.34 25.49
N GLY A 637 13.08 10.41 25.82
CA GLY A 637 12.51 11.34 26.80
C GLY A 637 12.11 12.72 26.27
N THR A 638 12.52 13.11 25.05
CA THR A 638 12.09 14.38 24.46
C THR A 638 10.59 14.37 24.14
N PRO A 639 9.92 15.56 24.07
CA PRO A 639 8.53 15.62 23.66
C PRO A 639 8.28 15.04 22.27
N LYS A 640 9.18 15.29 21.29
CA LYS A 640 9.03 14.77 19.93
C LYS A 640 9.18 13.25 19.87
N ALA A 641 10.14 12.67 20.58
CA ALA A 641 10.31 11.22 20.62
C ALA A 641 9.11 10.48 21.22
N LYS A 642 8.44 11.07 22.21
CA LYS A 642 7.21 10.51 22.79
C LYS A 642 6.08 10.44 21.76
N LEU A 643 5.99 11.40 20.84
CA LEU A 643 4.97 11.42 19.79
C LEU A 643 5.17 10.31 18.74
N GLU A 644 6.40 9.85 18.54
CA GLU A 644 6.74 8.80 17.56
C GLU A 644 6.40 7.38 18.03
N ASN A 645 6.03 7.21 19.30
CA ASN A 645 5.47 6.00 19.92
C ASN A 645 6.24 4.72 19.56
N TYR A 646 7.56 4.70 19.85
CA TYR A 646 8.43 3.55 19.56
C TYR A 646 8.03 2.29 20.33
N PRO A 647 8.20 1.07 19.76
CA PRO A 647 8.04 -0.17 20.51
C PRO A 647 8.89 -0.20 21.79
N PRO A 648 8.48 -0.86 22.89
CA PRO A 648 9.25 -0.91 24.13
C PRO A 648 10.61 -1.59 23.98
N THR A 649 10.78 -2.41 22.95
CA THR A 649 12.03 -3.11 22.63
C THR A 649 13.09 -2.18 22.04
N VAL A 650 12.71 -0.98 21.61
CA VAL A 650 13.60 0.03 21.02
C VAL A 650 14.18 0.90 22.13
N ALA A 651 15.50 0.85 22.33
CA ALA A 651 16.16 1.50 23.46
C ALA A 651 17.30 2.43 23.06
N SER A 652 18.00 2.17 21.96
CA SER A 652 19.12 2.98 21.51
C SER A 652 18.70 4.12 20.57
N GLU A 653 19.50 5.19 20.53
CA GLU A 653 19.30 6.32 19.62
C GLU A 653 19.24 5.86 18.15
N LEU A 654 20.11 4.92 17.75
CA LEU A 654 20.11 4.38 16.39
C LEU A 654 18.84 3.58 16.09
N GLU A 655 18.36 2.74 17.01
CA GLU A 655 17.10 2.00 16.81
C GLU A 655 15.90 2.95 16.74
N MET A 656 15.85 3.98 17.61
CA MET A 656 14.82 5.02 17.55
C MET A 656 14.86 5.76 16.21
N PHE A 657 16.05 6.11 15.72
CA PHE A 657 16.24 6.73 14.42
C PHE A 657 15.76 5.82 13.28
N VAL A 658 16.12 4.54 13.29
CA VAL A 658 15.62 3.57 12.30
C VAL A 658 14.09 3.53 12.33
N HIS A 659 13.48 3.33 13.50
CA HIS A 659 12.02 3.32 13.59
C HIS A 659 11.38 4.64 13.16
N PHE A 660 12.05 5.78 13.37
CA PHE A 660 11.64 7.09 12.88
C PHE A 660 11.62 7.14 11.35
N ILE A 661 12.67 6.67 10.66
CA ILE A 661 12.69 6.55 9.20
C ILE A 661 11.48 5.77 8.71
N TYR A 662 11.13 4.67 9.38
CA TYR A 662 9.98 3.85 8.99
C TYR A 662 8.62 4.49 9.31
N ASN A 663 8.53 5.34 10.35
CA ASN A 663 7.36 6.19 10.56
C ASN A 663 7.25 7.24 9.43
N GLU A 664 8.38 7.80 8.98
CA GLU A 664 8.40 8.76 7.88
C GLU A 664 8.06 8.12 6.53
N LYS A 665 8.58 6.91 6.26
CA LYS A 665 8.17 6.07 5.12
C LYS A 665 6.67 5.83 5.16
N ALA A 666 6.10 5.47 6.30
CA ALA A 666 4.67 5.20 6.39
C ALA A 666 3.81 6.46 6.13
N ARG A 667 4.19 7.65 6.65
CA ARG A 667 3.53 8.93 6.32
C ARG A 667 3.56 9.25 4.81
N GLU A 668 4.63 8.82 4.15
CA GLU A 668 4.88 9.07 2.74
C GLU A 668 4.17 8.06 1.82
N PHE A 669 4.20 6.78 2.18
CA PHE A 669 3.90 5.63 1.31
C PHE A 669 2.68 4.78 1.72
N ILE A 670 1.91 5.16 2.75
CA ILE A 670 0.63 4.48 3.01
C ILE A 670 -0.23 4.43 1.73
N PHE A 671 -0.84 3.26 1.47
CA PHE A 671 -1.55 2.90 0.24
C PHE A 671 -0.70 2.72 -1.02
N GLU A 672 0.61 2.55 -0.90
CA GLU A 672 1.55 2.30 -2.02
C GLU A 672 2.21 0.92 -2.00
N LEU A 673 1.70 -0.04 -1.22
CA LEU A 673 2.16 -1.45 -1.20
C LEU A 673 3.65 -1.68 -0.88
N SER A 674 4.39 -0.66 -0.43
CA SER A 674 5.83 -0.78 -0.13
C SER A 674 6.13 -0.99 1.36
N ASN A 675 5.19 -0.63 2.24
CA ASN A 675 5.40 -0.69 3.69
C ASN A 675 5.76 -2.11 4.17
N TRP A 676 5.10 -3.14 3.61
CA TRP A 676 5.33 -4.51 4.04
C TRP A 676 6.75 -4.98 3.75
N GLU A 677 7.22 -4.82 2.51
CA GLU A 677 8.56 -5.23 2.10
C GLU A 677 9.65 -4.46 2.86
N ASP A 678 9.43 -3.18 3.10
CA ASP A 678 10.38 -2.29 3.77
C ASP A 678 10.55 -2.70 5.24
N LEU A 679 9.44 -2.91 5.95
CA LEU A 679 9.43 -3.37 7.34
C LEU A 679 10.01 -4.78 7.47
N HIS A 680 9.67 -5.65 6.50
CA HIS A 680 10.18 -7.00 6.44
C HIS A 680 11.70 -6.99 6.30
N ASN A 681 12.26 -6.30 5.31
CA ASN A 681 13.70 -6.27 5.06
C ASN A 681 14.49 -5.56 6.19
N ALA A 682 13.90 -4.59 6.89
CA ALA A 682 14.53 -4.03 8.09
C ALA A 682 14.53 -4.96 9.32
N GLY A 683 13.80 -6.08 9.27
CA GLY A 683 13.65 -7.02 10.39
C GLY A 683 12.69 -6.54 11.48
N ILE A 684 11.98 -5.42 11.29
CA ILE A 684 11.14 -4.78 12.31
C ILE A 684 9.64 -5.01 12.12
N LEU A 685 9.22 -5.74 11.07
CA LEU A 685 7.82 -6.02 10.77
C LEU A 685 7.09 -6.67 11.95
N TYR A 686 7.63 -7.79 12.48
CA TYR A 686 6.96 -8.54 13.54
C TYR A 686 6.74 -7.68 14.78
N ASP A 687 7.81 -7.05 15.29
CA ASP A 687 7.74 -6.20 16.49
C ASP A 687 6.78 -5.03 16.29
N ARG A 688 6.83 -4.35 15.13
CA ARG A 688 5.93 -3.22 14.88
C ARG A 688 4.47 -3.65 14.79
N VAL A 689 4.16 -4.73 14.08
CA VAL A 689 2.78 -5.24 14.02
C VAL A 689 2.33 -5.71 15.40
N TYR A 690 3.18 -6.44 16.14
CA TYR A 690 2.87 -6.92 17.49
C TYR A 690 2.53 -5.78 18.46
N TYR A 691 3.29 -4.67 18.43
CA TYR A 691 3.10 -3.57 19.37
C TYR A 691 2.10 -2.49 18.91
N ARG A 692 1.79 -2.41 17.61
CA ARG A 692 1.03 -1.29 17.02
C ARG A 692 -0.24 -1.68 16.27
N ASP A 693 -0.40 -2.96 15.91
CA ASP A 693 -1.61 -3.46 15.25
C ASP A 693 -2.36 -4.45 16.16
N ASN A 694 -3.61 -4.12 16.47
CA ASN A 694 -4.48 -4.96 17.28
C ASN A 694 -4.77 -6.31 16.62
N MET A 695 -4.87 -6.33 15.30
CA MET A 695 -5.22 -7.51 14.52
C MET A 695 -4.04 -8.45 14.35
N GLY A 696 -2.81 -7.98 14.58
CA GLY A 696 -1.62 -8.81 14.68
C GLY A 696 -1.29 -9.28 16.10
N ALA A 697 -1.47 -8.42 17.11
CA ALA A 697 -1.12 -8.75 18.50
C ALA A 697 -1.94 -9.92 19.08
N PRO A 698 -1.34 -10.90 19.79
CA PRO A 698 -2.09 -11.98 20.43
C PRO A 698 -2.92 -11.49 21.61
N ALA A 699 -3.99 -12.22 21.94
CA ALA A 699 -4.97 -11.84 22.97
C ALA A 699 -4.41 -11.66 24.38
N ALA A 700 -3.27 -12.28 24.70
CA ALA A 700 -2.56 -12.09 25.96
C ALA A 700 -1.69 -10.82 25.99
N SER A 701 -1.50 -10.14 24.86
CA SER A 701 -0.62 -8.98 24.78
C SER A 701 -1.26 -7.77 25.43
N THR A 702 -0.51 -7.17 26.35
CA THR A 702 -0.73 -5.85 26.92
C THR A 702 0.51 -5.04 26.53
N GLY A 703 0.42 -4.23 25.48
CA GLY A 703 1.60 -3.57 24.90
C GLY A 703 2.20 -2.44 25.75
N THR A 704 2.73 -1.40 25.10
CA THR A 704 3.32 -0.19 25.74
C THR A 704 2.36 0.45 26.76
N ILE A 705 2.87 1.42 27.54
CA ILE A 705 2.10 2.21 28.53
C ILE A 705 0.78 2.79 27.94
N ASP A 706 0.71 2.92 26.61
CA ASP A 706 -0.45 3.33 25.82
C ASP A 706 -0.69 2.39 24.62
N PHE A 707 -0.67 1.06 24.80
CA PHE A 707 -1.27 0.16 23.79
C PHE A 707 -2.64 0.76 23.46
N PRO A 708 -2.98 1.07 22.19
CA PRO A 708 -3.88 2.19 21.85
C PRO A 708 -5.32 2.15 22.41
N PHE A 709 -5.64 1.15 23.22
CA PHE A 709 -6.94 0.87 23.80
C PHE A 709 -6.79 0.59 25.30
N PRO A 710 -6.90 1.59 26.17
CA PRO A 710 -7.20 1.32 27.57
C PRO A 710 -8.54 0.58 27.73
N LEU A 711 -8.71 -0.12 28.86
CA LEU A 711 -9.96 -0.77 29.25
C LEU A 711 -11.10 0.26 29.32
N ASP A 712 -11.91 0.35 28.27
CA ASP A 712 -13.03 1.29 28.22
C ASP A 712 -14.39 0.62 28.44
N ASN A 713 -15.24 1.29 29.24
CA ASN A 713 -16.42 0.72 29.85
C ASN A 713 -17.58 0.53 28.85
N ILE A 714 -17.59 -0.61 28.18
CA ILE A 714 -18.70 -1.06 27.34
C ILE A 714 -19.54 -2.04 28.18
N SER A 715 -20.29 -1.49 29.13
CA SER A 715 -20.95 -2.17 30.25
C SER A 715 -21.99 -3.28 29.93
N THR A 716 -21.94 -4.01 28.81
CA THR A 716 -22.94 -5.07 28.48
C THR A 716 -22.43 -6.34 27.82
N GLY A 717 -21.13 -6.60 27.87
CA GLY A 717 -20.66 -7.97 27.74
C GLY A 717 -20.89 -8.62 26.38
N ASN A 718 -20.45 -7.99 25.27
CA ASN A 718 -19.76 -8.72 24.19
C ASN A 718 -19.20 -7.89 23.02
N ILE A 719 -19.10 -6.55 23.10
CA ILE A 719 -18.66 -5.79 21.90
C ILE A 719 -17.76 -4.58 22.24
N GLY A 720 -16.46 -4.81 22.46
CA GLY A 720 -15.39 -3.84 22.17
C GLY A 720 -14.08 -4.07 22.94
N ALA A 721 -13.03 -3.37 22.50
CA ALA A 721 -11.63 -3.69 22.79
C ALA A 721 -11.29 -3.53 24.28
N ARG A 722 -10.84 -4.62 24.92
CA ARG A 722 -10.40 -4.66 26.33
C ARG A 722 -8.93 -4.25 26.51
N GLY A 723 -8.32 -3.57 25.54
CA GLY A 723 -6.86 -3.39 25.50
C GLY A 723 -6.09 -4.66 25.23
N THR A 724 -6.75 -5.71 24.74
CA THR A 724 -6.15 -6.99 24.39
C THR A 724 -6.07 -7.13 22.88
N GLY A 725 -4.96 -7.69 22.39
CA GLY A 725 -4.80 -8.10 21.00
C GLY A 725 -5.92 -9.04 20.51
N LYS A 726 -6.07 -9.18 19.20
CA LYS A 726 -7.07 -10.05 18.55
C LYS A 726 -6.48 -11.02 17.54
N GLY A 727 -5.20 -10.86 17.24
CA GLY A 727 -4.47 -11.59 16.20
C GLY A 727 -3.85 -12.89 16.65
N GLN A 728 -3.31 -13.59 15.67
CA GLN A 728 -2.48 -14.78 15.84
C GLN A 728 -1.14 -14.66 15.10
N LEU A 729 -0.61 -13.43 14.91
CA LEU A 729 0.65 -13.23 14.19
C LEU A 729 1.78 -14.07 14.82
N GLN A 730 2.41 -14.90 14.00
CA GLN A 730 3.59 -15.66 14.37
C GLN A 730 4.83 -15.05 13.73
N LYS A 731 5.99 -15.24 14.36
CA LYS A 731 7.28 -14.74 13.82
C LYS A 731 7.58 -15.27 12.41
N TYR A 732 7.13 -16.49 12.09
CA TYR A 732 7.32 -17.09 10.78
C TYR A 732 6.38 -16.55 9.68
N HIS A 733 5.33 -15.79 10.03
CA HIS A 733 4.46 -15.11 9.05
C HIS A 733 5.14 -13.93 8.34
N THR A 734 6.36 -13.57 8.75
CA THR A 734 7.21 -12.62 8.03
C THR A 734 7.54 -13.15 6.63
N PHE A 735 7.67 -14.46 6.42
CA PHE A 735 7.59 -15.08 5.10
C PHE A 735 6.25 -15.78 4.93
N LYS A 736 5.87 -16.07 3.68
CA LYS A 736 4.68 -16.85 3.37
C LYS A 736 5.09 -18.29 3.11
N ALA A 737 4.20 -19.23 3.39
CA ALA A 737 4.44 -20.63 3.15
C ALA A 737 4.57 -20.90 1.64
N TRP A 738 5.46 -21.83 1.29
CA TRP A 738 5.39 -22.46 -0.04
C TRP A 738 4.07 -23.21 -0.17
N PRO A 739 3.31 -23.03 -1.27
CA PRO A 739 2.05 -23.73 -1.46
C PRO A 739 2.23 -25.24 -1.45
N GLN A 740 1.38 -25.95 -0.70
CA GLN A 740 1.40 -27.41 -0.68
C GLN A 740 1.25 -28.01 -2.08
N SER A 741 0.38 -27.42 -2.91
CA SER A 741 0.20 -27.81 -4.31
C SER A 741 1.44 -27.63 -5.17
N PHE A 742 2.31 -26.67 -4.85
CA PHE A 742 3.59 -26.50 -5.56
C PHE A 742 4.59 -27.59 -5.14
N LEU A 743 4.68 -27.87 -3.83
CA LEU A 743 5.56 -28.92 -3.30
C LEU A 743 5.21 -30.31 -3.85
N GLU A 744 3.94 -30.55 -4.15
CA GLU A 744 3.46 -31.80 -4.75
C GLU A 744 3.85 -31.98 -6.23
N LEU A 745 4.18 -30.89 -6.94
CA LEU A 745 4.65 -30.94 -8.33
C LEU A 745 6.16 -31.18 -8.44
N LEU A 746 6.91 -30.97 -7.36
CA LEU A 746 8.36 -31.14 -7.37
C LEU A 746 8.75 -32.62 -7.39
N THR A 747 9.80 -32.92 -8.15
CA THR A 747 10.46 -34.23 -8.16
C THR A 747 11.86 -34.14 -7.57
N ASP A 748 12.44 -35.29 -7.24
CA ASP A 748 13.89 -35.40 -7.07
C ASP A 748 14.62 -35.29 -8.42
N GLU A 749 15.95 -35.35 -8.38
CA GLU A 749 16.82 -35.33 -9.57
C GLU A 749 16.57 -36.50 -10.54
N ASN A 750 15.94 -37.58 -10.09
CA ASN A 750 15.64 -38.77 -10.90
C ASN A 750 14.21 -38.74 -11.46
N GLY A 751 13.45 -37.65 -11.24
CA GLY A 751 12.07 -37.51 -11.71
C GLY A 751 11.03 -38.22 -10.83
N SER A 752 11.40 -38.74 -9.66
CA SER A 752 10.45 -39.34 -8.72
C SER A 752 9.78 -38.26 -7.86
N PRO A 753 8.50 -38.41 -7.46
CA PRO A 753 7.84 -37.45 -6.59
C PRO A 753 8.63 -37.23 -5.29
N MET A 754 8.78 -35.96 -4.90
CA MET A 754 9.58 -35.60 -3.74
C MET A 754 9.03 -36.22 -2.44
N ALA A 755 9.91 -36.82 -1.62
CA ALA A 755 9.56 -37.43 -0.34
C ALA A 755 9.10 -36.39 0.70
N ALA A 756 8.43 -36.84 1.77
CA ALA A 756 7.81 -35.95 2.76
C ALA A 756 8.82 -35.11 3.56
N ASP A 757 9.97 -35.68 3.89
CA ASP A 757 11.10 -35.02 4.54
C ASP A 757 11.73 -33.95 3.63
N ALA A 758 11.90 -34.26 2.35
CA ALA A 758 12.38 -33.31 1.35
C ALA A 758 11.39 -32.14 1.13
N LYS A 759 10.07 -32.40 1.14
CA LYS A 759 9.03 -31.35 1.16
C LYS A 759 9.12 -30.47 2.39
N ALA A 760 9.30 -31.07 3.57
CA ALA A 760 9.47 -30.32 4.82
C ALA A 760 10.74 -29.46 4.80
N ALA A 761 11.85 -29.96 4.23
CA ALA A 761 13.08 -29.20 4.07
C ALA A 761 12.96 -28.05 3.03
N TYR A 762 12.11 -28.23 2.02
CA TYR A 762 11.80 -27.17 1.05
C TYR A 762 10.96 -26.05 1.66
N GLN A 763 10.09 -26.38 2.61
CA GLN A 763 9.20 -25.41 3.26
C GLN A 763 10.00 -24.38 4.10
N ASN A 764 9.39 -23.21 4.31
CA ASN A 764 9.92 -22.19 5.21
C ASN A 764 9.76 -22.63 6.67
N PRO A 765 10.75 -22.39 7.56
CA PRO A 765 10.67 -22.77 8.97
C PRO A 765 9.42 -22.23 9.66
N GLY A 766 8.73 -23.10 10.39
CA GLY A 766 7.52 -22.77 11.17
C GLY A 766 6.19 -23.12 10.49
N TYR A 767 6.21 -23.54 9.22
CA TYR A 767 5.02 -23.90 8.44
C TYR A 767 4.78 -25.40 8.28
#